data_AF-A0A933H958-F1
#
_entry.id   AF-A0A933H958-F1
#
_cell.length_a   1.000
_cell.length_b   1.000
_cell.length_c   1.000
_cell.angle_alpha   90.00
_cell.angle_beta   90.00
_cell.angle_gamma   90.00
#
_symmetry.space_group_name_H-M   'P 1'
#
loop_
_entity.id
_entity.type
_entity.pdbx_description
1 polymer ?
#
loop_
_entity_poly.entity_id
_entity_poly.type
_entity_poly.pdbx_seq_one_letter_code
_entity_poly.pdbx_strand_id
1 'polypeptide(L)'
;MTNVSLVSSAETRRPDSLFNFVLGIALVAFGQYLMGQPDPLFVEFAFTKILNTYYRWDIYNLDNVIVGVVLFIIGGVLFVRAAHRWTIKEESHELPKEETTTRWRDGFRATGGLLVVAVALESFLLWRLSLRDYNLLSPILWVITIVLILIAMWRWDRLNGRASSLAPRLDRFDVYAILAILAAGFVINAYQIANVPNIMMGDEGDWFTTAGAIAVGEYNPPWFGFGVYSFPVLSSIGAGWAMKVFGVSLWGWRFASAFSAVLTVIPLYALGREMFNRQVAIVASLIMIATPYFIAFARLGYNNSQSLLPVVLALYFLFVGFKRGSWFYLACAGVIAALGFYTYTAARLAVLVALFYFLYLFLSRQQKLKQLIILGVIFSLGFLGTVLPFLIYGNAIAPHLGQFKMLESLWVNSDYAPGLYPDQSYVKQITPTEVEGATLYWDWRLAPHLLSRGIARSIMVFNIDSIVTEHFIVAPLAGPAIMAALYILGLALMLGVWREGRGALLILWFVLGLMSLSIFNTFPPRHAHLVPLIPVVALFAAVGLVTITNAVVERVTRLTGTFKYLPITFGVLLLIYAGLENFFVQMPLIYRPDFESVLSWTVLNAAPDQKTIYVYSDNPTQANFRPFASRHLRPQTQYESVAADFLDSLTIDSDSRYAVLYRPKNAPTIALALQKIIPNVQPPISIYNREGDVIGYAMLSREVILAAPTDVGSGIIDLLRSPIWVVLIALAMLAVITYFFKRSWLSRLPSIVPEHTFPELRGVTFPAITLPQLSLPKMNLSDSFLKPKPPTPVTPPAAPAPIIVEPQPIAAHESSAPLSISTRPSSGAPGVEIDLKIRFHLPQFKNFSEWQFQKPNVGSILQWASFDFGNPGWLLGAIALAALGQAAIFSQRFEAGMVLYALAMALTIYWAYRNPSARERAAESATFHSRAIEIILIVALILVSTIARYYQLDKKVYGLEGDETKWTMQVWFSTITGEQRGDFSHHFYDQPVDFWLKSAFMRVFGENFFSARVASATMSLLSIFIFYFLARRLTSKPVAMLAALFYSFALAELSTARQALHDTPIEFWLIFGFFCIVTA
;
A
#
# COMPACT_ATOMS: atom_id res chain seq x y z
N MET A 1 -22.62 -4.12 43.99
CA MET A 1 -23.37 -5.33 44.38
C MET A 1 -23.71 -6.05 43.08
N THR A 2 -23.22 -7.23 42.72
CA THR A 2 -22.39 -8.26 43.34
C THR A 2 -21.33 -8.68 42.29
N ASN A 3 -20.06 -8.61 42.67
CA ASN A 3 -18.96 -9.23 41.93
C ASN A 3 -19.10 -10.75 42.08
N VAL A 4 -19.28 -11.47 40.98
CA VAL A 4 -19.01 -12.91 40.95
C VAL A 4 -17.70 -13.11 40.20
N SER A 5 -16.62 -13.09 40.98
CA SER A 5 -15.33 -13.65 40.63
C SER A 5 -15.47 -15.17 40.52
N LEU A 6 -15.64 -15.69 39.32
CA LEU A 6 -15.33 -17.10 39.02
C LEU A 6 -13.84 -17.19 38.67
N VAL A 7 -13.01 -17.06 39.70
CA VAL A 7 -11.67 -17.66 39.72
C VAL A 7 -11.75 -18.76 40.77
N SER A 8 -12.08 -19.98 40.34
CA SER A 8 -11.83 -21.18 41.12
C SER A 8 -11.09 -22.19 40.25
N SER A 9 -9.83 -22.42 40.63
CA SER A 9 -9.17 -23.72 40.71
C SER A 9 -9.33 -24.71 39.53
N ALA A 10 -8.22 -24.94 38.84
CA ALA A 10 -7.88 -26.21 38.19
C ALA A 10 -8.96 -26.82 37.26
N GLU A 11 -9.21 -26.20 36.11
CA GLU A 11 -9.87 -26.92 35.01
C GLU A 11 -8.91 -27.95 34.41
N THR A 12 -9.00 -29.16 34.94
CA THR A 12 -8.61 -30.43 34.31
C THR A 12 -8.75 -30.39 32.79
N ARG A 13 -7.68 -30.80 32.09
CA ARG A 13 -7.60 -30.96 30.63
C ARG A 13 -8.72 -31.92 30.16
N ARG A 14 -9.86 -31.40 29.69
CA ARG A 14 -10.91 -32.21 29.05
C ARG A 14 -10.54 -32.48 27.58
N PRO A 15 -10.38 -33.75 27.15
CA PRO A 15 -10.12 -34.13 25.75
C PRO A 15 -11.13 -33.54 24.75
N ASP A 16 -12.39 -33.40 25.19
CA ASP A 16 -13.53 -32.93 24.38
C ASP A 16 -13.34 -31.50 23.82
N SER A 17 -12.55 -30.65 24.49
CA SER A 17 -12.30 -29.27 24.03
C SER A 17 -11.46 -29.22 22.75
N LEU A 18 -10.49 -30.14 22.56
CA LEU A 18 -9.70 -30.17 21.32
C LEU A 18 -10.51 -30.74 20.16
N PHE A 19 -11.25 -31.82 20.43
CA PHE A 19 -12.09 -32.47 19.44
C PHE A 19 -13.12 -31.47 18.89
N ASN A 20 -13.84 -30.75 19.75
CA ASN A 20 -14.80 -29.73 19.34
C ASN A 20 -14.15 -28.57 18.57
N PHE A 21 -12.91 -28.20 18.90
CA PHE A 21 -12.17 -27.16 18.18
C PHE A 21 -11.84 -27.59 16.75
N VAL A 22 -11.23 -28.76 16.58
CA VAL A 22 -10.85 -29.30 15.26
C VAL A 22 -12.09 -29.63 14.43
N LEU A 23 -13.10 -30.27 15.03
CA LEU A 23 -14.37 -30.56 14.37
C LEU A 23 -15.07 -29.27 13.95
N GLY A 24 -15.08 -28.22 14.79
CA GLY A 24 -15.65 -26.92 14.45
C GLY A 24 -15.00 -26.30 13.20
N ILE A 25 -13.67 -26.29 13.14
CA ILE A 25 -12.92 -25.81 11.95
C ILE A 25 -13.23 -26.67 10.72
N ALA A 26 -13.20 -28.00 10.88
CA ALA A 26 -13.44 -28.93 9.79
C ALA A 26 -14.85 -28.79 9.20
N LEU A 27 -15.88 -28.63 10.04
CA LEU A 27 -17.26 -28.42 9.59
C LEU A 27 -17.41 -27.10 8.83
N VAL A 28 -16.79 -26.01 9.30
CA VAL A 28 -16.83 -24.73 8.58
C VAL A 28 -16.05 -24.81 7.26
N ALA A 29 -14.86 -25.39 7.24
CA ALA A 29 -14.08 -25.56 6.02
C ALA A 29 -14.82 -26.45 5.00
N PHE A 30 -15.42 -27.55 5.47
CA PHE A 30 -16.21 -28.44 4.62
C PHE A 30 -17.48 -27.76 4.11
N GLY A 31 -18.21 -27.03 4.96
CA GLY A 31 -19.38 -26.26 4.53
C GLY A 31 -19.04 -25.24 3.45
N GLN A 32 -17.90 -24.55 3.57
CA GLN A 32 -17.43 -23.59 2.57
C GLN A 32 -17.01 -24.28 1.27
N TYR A 33 -16.39 -25.46 1.35
CA TYR A 33 -16.07 -26.28 0.19
C TYR A 33 -17.33 -26.71 -0.55
N LEU A 34 -18.35 -27.21 0.17
CA LEU A 34 -19.64 -27.62 -0.41
C LEU A 34 -20.32 -26.48 -1.17
N MET A 35 -20.35 -25.28 -0.58
CA MET A 35 -20.93 -24.09 -1.21
C MET A 35 -20.25 -23.69 -2.52
N GLY A 36 -18.99 -24.07 -2.72
CA GLY A 36 -18.26 -23.82 -3.96
C GLY A 36 -18.42 -24.90 -5.04
N GLN A 37 -19.16 -25.99 -4.77
CA GLN A 37 -19.33 -27.07 -5.74
C GLN A 37 -20.55 -26.85 -6.65
N PRO A 38 -20.41 -27.07 -7.98
CA PRO A 38 -21.48 -26.97 -8.96
C PRO A 38 -22.66 -27.91 -8.64
N ASP A 39 -22.33 -29.17 -8.36
CA ASP A 39 -23.31 -30.25 -8.23
C ASP A 39 -23.60 -30.61 -6.75
N PRO A 40 -24.85 -31.01 -6.43
CA PRO A 40 -25.21 -31.44 -5.08
C PRO A 40 -24.48 -32.74 -4.72
N LEU A 41 -23.71 -32.71 -3.61
CA LEU A 41 -22.85 -33.85 -3.24
C LEU A 41 -23.57 -34.97 -2.49
N PHE A 42 -24.68 -34.68 -1.82
CA PHE A 42 -25.31 -35.63 -0.89
C PHE A 42 -26.82 -35.77 -1.02
N VAL A 43 -27.57 -34.67 -1.20
CA VAL A 43 -29.04 -34.67 -1.16
C VAL A 43 -29.58 -33.57 -2.07
N GLU A 44 -30.50 -33.91 -2.98
CA GLU A 44 -31.34 -32.95 -3.68
C GLU A 44 -32.66 -32.77 -2.93
N PHE A 45 -33.03 -31.53 -2.60
CA PHE A 45 -34.27 -31.25 -1.90
C PHE A 45 -35.31 -30.68 -2.86
N ALA A 46 -36.46 -31.35 -3.03
CA ALA A 46 -37.51 -30.86 -3.92
C ALA A 46 -38.00 -29.42 -3.56
N PHE A 47 -38.01 -29.07 -2.26
CA PHE A 47 -38.46 -27.76 -1.81
C PHE A 47 -37.48 -26.62 -2.15
N THR A 48 -36.18 -26.89 -2.31
CA THR A 48 -35.18 -25.83 -2.57
C THR A 48 -35.35 -25.28 -3.97
N LYS A 49 -35.61 -26.13 -4.96
CA LYS A 49 -35.96 -25.71 -6.33
C LYS A 49 -37.21 -24.84 -6.37
N ILE A 50 -38.22 -25.18 -5.56
CA ILE A 50 -39.44 -24.37 -5.40
C ILE A 50 -39.10 -23.00 -4.83
N LEU A 51 -38.37 -22.94 -3.71
CA LEU A 51 -38.00 -21.67 -3.07
C LEU A 51 -37.10 -20.81 -3.98
N ASN A 52 -36.11 -21.40 -4.62
CA ASN A 52 -35.17 -20.72 -5.51
C ASN A 52 -35.89 -20.07 -6.69
N THR A 53 -36.90 -20.76 -7.25
CA THR A 53 -37.73 -20.25 -8.35
C THR A 53 -38.73 -19.20 -7.86
N TYR A 54 -39.44 -19.49 -6.76
CA TYR A 54 -40.52 -18.65 -6.24
C TYR A 54 -40.02 -17.31 -5.69
N TYR A 55 -38.94 -17.34 -4.90
CA TYR A 55 -38.32 -16.12 -4.37
C TYR A 55 -37.29 -15.53 -5.32
N ARG A 56 -36.96 -16.21 -6.44
CA ARG A 56 -35.86 -15.85 -7.31
C ARG A 56 -34.61 -15.60 -6.47
N TRP A 57 -34.13 -16.60 -5.73
CA TRP A 57 -32.83 -16.45 -5.08
C TRP A 57 -31.70 -16.52 -6.12
N ASP A 58 -31.94 -17.19 -7.25
CA ASP A 58 -31.00 -17.42 -8.35
C ASP A 58 -29.64 -17.97 -7.85
N ILE A 59 -29.70 -18.91 -6.90
CA ILE A 59 -28.54 -19.62 -6.35
C ILE A 59 -28.47 -20.98 -7.04
N TYR A 60 -27.43 -21.26 -7.80
CA TYR A 60 -27.38 -22.46 -8.66
C TYR A 60 -27.31 -23.78 -7.86
N ASN A 61 -26.63 -23.79 -6.72
CA ASN A 61 -26.40 -24.98 -5.86
C ASN A 61 -27.05 -24.85 -4.48
N LEU A 62 -28.31 -24.40 -4.43
CA LEU A 62 -28.98 -24.06 -3.16
C LEU A 62 -28.99 -25.21 -2.13
N ASP A 63 -29.04 -26.47 -2.58
CA ASP A 63 -28.96 -27.64 -1.68
C ASP A 63 -27.65 -27.68 -0.88
N ASN A 64 -26.51 -27.54 -1.57
CA ASN A 64 -25.19 -27.46 -0.94
C ASN A 64 -25.08 -26.25 -0.01
N VAL A 65 -25.71 -25.13 -0.38
CA VAL A 65 -25.73 -23.91 0.43
C VAL A 65 -26.47 -24.13 1.74
N ILE A 66 -27.64 -24.77 1.72
CA ILE A 66 -28.39 -25.05 2.96
C ILE A 66 -27.59 -25.97 3.88
N VAL A 67 -26.99 -27.04 3.34
CA VAL A 67 -26.14 -27.94 4.12
C VAL A 67 -24.94 -27.17 4.68
N GLY A 68 -24.29 -26.35 3.86
CA GLY A 68 -23.17 -25.50 4.27
C GLY A 68 -23.54 -24.54 5.42
N VAL A 69 -24.72 -23.91 5.37
CA VAL A 69 -25.20 -23.01 6.45
C VAL A 69 -25.40 -23.78 7.75
N VAL A 70 -25.99 -24.98 7.70
CA VAL A 70 -26.13 -25.85 8.88
C VAL A 70 -24.77 -26.19 9.47
N LEU A 71 -23.80 -26.55 8.61
CA LEU A 71 -22.42 -26.83 9.02
C LEU A 71 -21.73 -25.60 9.62
N PHE A 72 -21.96 -24.39 9.08
CA PHE A 72 -21.45 -23.14 9.64
C PHE A 72 -21.98 -22.87 11.04
N ILE A 73 -23.28 -23.08 11.27
CA ILE A 73 -23.90 -22.88 12.58
C ILE A 73 -23.34 -23.88 13.60
N ILE A 74 -23.35 -25.17 13.27
CA ILE A 74 -22.86 -26.23 14.17
C ILE A 74 -21.36 -26.05 14.43
N GLY A 75 -20.57 -25.89 13.37
CA GLY A 75 -19.13 -25.71 13.45
C GLY A 75 -18.74 -24.44 14.21
N GLY A 76 -19.42 -23.33 13.96
CA GLY A 76 -19.24 -22.07 14.68
C GLY A 76 -19.56 -22.19 16.18
N VAL A 77 -20.66 -22.84 16.56
CA VAL A 77 -21.01 -23.06 17.98
C VAL A 77 -19.97 -23.94 18.68
N LEU A 78 -19.55 -25.03 18.06
CA LEU A 78 -18.48 -25.90 18.60
C LEU A 78 -17.17 -25.15 18.75
N PHE A 79 -16.79 -24.36 17.73
CA PHE A 79 -15.60 -23.54 17.73
C PHE A 79 -15.63 -22.50 18.85
N VAL A 80 -16.71 -21.72 19.00
CA VAL A 80 -16.84 -20.70 20.06
C VAL A 80 -16.73 -21.32 21.45
N ARG A 81 -17.41 -22.44 21.70
CA ARG A 81 -17.35 -23.16 23.00
C ARG A 81 -15.95 -23.66 23.31
N ALA A 82 -15.22 -24.14 22.32
CA ALA A 82 -13.86 -24.63 22.49
C ALA A 82 -12.82 -23.49 22.56
N ALA A 83 -13.04 -22.41 21.82
CA ALA A 83 -12.08 -21.34 21.59
C ALA A 83 -12.11 -20.24 22.65
N HIS A 84 -13.02 -20.26 23.61
CA HIS A 84 -13.11 -19.26 24.69
C HIS A 84 -11.79 -19.11 25.50
N ARG A 85 -10.90 -20.10 25.51
CA ARG A 85 -9.58 -19.96 26.15
C ARG A 85 -8.55 -19.22 25.28
N TRP A 86 -8.73 -19.23 23.96
CA TRP A 86 -7.88 -18.57 22.97
C TRP A 86 -8.51 -17.31 22.38
N THR A 87 -9.70 -16.93 22.84
CA THR A 87 -10.30 -15.66 22.47
C THR A 87 -9.40 -14.53 22.93
N ILE A 88 -9.20 -13.60 22.01
CA ILE A 88 -8.23 -12.52 22.17
C ILE A 88 -8.77 -11.58 23.24
N LYS A 89 -8.17 -11.68 24.43
CA LYS A 89 -8.43 -10.73 25.51
C LYS A 89 -8.01 -9.35 25.03
N GLU A 90 -8.87 -8.37 25.28
CA GLU A 90 -8.54 -6.98 25.07
C GLU A 90 -7.29 -6.63 25.89
N GLU A 91 -6.31 -5.97 25.30
CA GLU A 91 -5.17 -5.48 26.08
C GLU A 91 -5.64 -4.40 27.08
N SER A 92 -5.76 -4.80 28.35
CA SER A 92 -6.11 -3.92 29.45
C SER A 92 -4.90 -3.10 29.87
N HIS A 93 -4.66 -1.99 29.19
CA HIS A 93 -3.85 -0.90 29.76
C HIS A 93 -4.78 0.02 30.56
N GLU A 94 -4.73 -0.09 31.88
CA GLU A 94 -5.34 0.90 32.78
C GLU A 94 -4.71 2.27 32.46
N LEU A 95 -5.52 3.21 31.99
CA LEU A 95 -5.08 4.60 31.91
C LEU A 95 -4.78 5.07 33.33
N PRO A 96 -3.65 5.75 33.58
CA PRO A 96 -3.40 6.35 34.89
C PRO A 96 -4.60 7.25 35.22
N LYS A 97 -5.25 6.97 36.36
CA LYS A 97 -6.32 7.82 36.88
C LYS A 97 -5.69 9.15 37.29
N GLU A 98 -5.75 10.14 36.41
CA GLU A 98 -5.46 11.53 36.78
C GLU A 98 -6.57 12.01 37.73
N GLU A 99 -6.18 12.59 38.87
CA GLU A 99 -7.14 13.18 39.82
C GLU A 99 -7.87 14.34 39.16
N THR A 100 -9.19 14.22 39.03
CA THR A 100 -10.05 15.25 38.46
C THR A 100 -10.25 16.39 39.46
N THR A 101 -9.72 17.58 39.19
CA THR A 101 -9.85 18.75 40.08
C THR A 101 -10.81 19.82 39.57
N THR A 102 -11.28 19.76 38.32
CA THR A 102 -12.10 20.84 37.74
C THR A 102 -13.59 20.69 38.00
N ARG A 103 -14.21 21.75 38.50
CA ARG A 103 -15.68 21.89 38.56
C ARG A 103 -16.21 22.06 37.13
N TRP A 104 -17.35 21.44 36.81
CA TRP A 104 -18.07 21.58 35.52
C TRP A 104 -18.19 23.03 35.02
N ARG A 105 -18.28 23.99 35.95
CA ARG A 105 -18.39 25.43 35.70
C ARG A 105 -17.13 26.03 35.05
N ASP A 106 -15.96 25.53 35.40
CA ASP A 106 -14.67 26.04 34.89
C ASP A 106 -14.37 25.47 33.50
N GLY A 107 -14.73 24.21 33.26
CA GLY A 107 -14.73 23.61 31.91
C GLY A 107 -15.64 24.37 30.95
N PHE A 108 -16.87 24.69 31.35
CA PHE A 108 -17.82 25.41 30.51
C PHE A 108 -17.38 26.85 30.21
N ARG A 109 -16.74 27.54 31.17
CA ARG A 109 -16.18 28.88 30.94
C ARG A 109 -15.00 28.85 29.97
N ALA A 110 -14.19 27.80 30.00
CA ALA A 110 -13.01 27.66 29.13
C ALA A 110 -13.36 27.24 27.68
N THR A 111 -14.47 26.53 27.47
CA THR A 111 -14.85 25.98 26.15
C THR A 111 -16.09 26.62 25.54
N GLY A 112 -16.99 27.17 26.35
CA GLY A 112 -18.26 27.73 25.91
C GLY A 112 -18.10 28.90 24.93
N GLY A 113 -17.13 29.80 25.17
CA GLY A 113 -16.85 30.90 24.25
C GLY A 113 -16.47 30.44 22.85
N LEU A 114 -15.64 29.39 22.74
CA LEU A 114 -15.25 28.81 21.45
C LEU A 114 -16.45 28.20 20.72
N LEU A 115 -17.34 27.52 21.44
CA LEU A 115 -18.55 26.93 20.85
C LEU A 115 -19.54 28.00 20.40
N VAL A 116 -19.71 29.09 21.15
CA VAL A 116 -20.56 30.22 20.75
C VAL A 116 -20.04 30.86 19.46
N VAL A 117 -18.72 31.09 19.37
CA VAL A 117 -18.10 31.62 18.14
C VAL A 117 -18.27 30.63 16.98
N ALA A 118 -18.04 29.33 17.21
CA ALA A 118 -18.23 28.31 16.18
C ALA A 118 -19.68 28.29 15.65
N VAL A 119 -20.68 28.33 16.53
CA VAL A 119 -22.10 28.38 16.14
C VAL A 119 -22.44 29.66 15.39
N ALA A 120 -21.87 30.81 15.78
CA ALA A 120 -22.08 32.07 15.08
C ALA A 120 -21.47 32.05 13.67
N LEU A 121 -20.24 31.54 13.52
CA LEU A 121 -19.58 31.38 12.22
C LEU A 121 -20.33 30.39 11.33
N GLU A 122 -20.77 29.26 11.88
CA GLU A 122 -21.58 28.28 11.16
C GLU A 122 -22.90 28.89 10.70
N SER A 123 -23.62 29.58 11.59
CA SER A 123 -24.89 30.21 11.25
C SER A 123 -24.72 31.29 10.17
N PHE A 124 -23.64 32.06 10.21
CA PHE A 124 -23.28 33.02 9.17
C PHE A 124 -22.95 32.32 7.83
N LEU A 125 -22.17 31.25 7.86
CA LEU A 125 -21.88 30.43 6.68
C LEU A 125 -23.16 29.87 6.06
N LEU A 126 -24.02 29.25 6.87
CA LEU A 126 -25.28 28.65 6.43
C LEU A 126 -26.23 29.68 5.85
N TRP A 127 -26.31 30.87 6.44
CA TRP A 127 -27.08 31.98 5.89
C TRP A 127 -26.58 32.37 4.49
N ARG A 128 -25.26 32.55 4.30
CA ARG A 128 -24.70 32.84 2.96
C ARG A 128 -24.98 31.74 1.94
N LEU A 129 -24.76 30.48 2.32
CA LEU A 129 -25.00 29.33 1.44
C LEU A 129 -26.49 29.19 1.07
N SER A 130 -27.41 29.53 1.98
CA SER A 130 -28.85 29.54 1.69
C SER A 130 -29.23 30.60 0.64
N LEU A 131 -28.47 31.70 0.59
CA LEU A 131 -28.59 32.75 -0.43
C LEU A 131 -27.82 32.44 -1.71
N ARG A 132 -27.28 31.22 -1.84
CA ARG A 132 -26.42 30.75 -2.97
C ARG A 132 -25.11 31.54 -3.12
N ASP A 133 -24.69 32.26 -2.07
CA ASP A 133 -23.45 33.03 -2.04
C ASP A 133 -22.28 32.14 -1.62
N TYR A 134 -21.64 31.52 -2.61
CA TYR A 134 -20.43 30.70 -2.44
C TYR A 134 -19.19 31.39 -3.01
N ASN A 135 -18.13 31.42 -2.21
CA ASN A 135 -16.80 31.88 -2.62
C ASN A 135 -15.73 31.21 -1.72
N LEU A 136 -14.47 31.60 -1.85
CA LEU A 136 -13.35 31.02 -1.09
C LEU A 136 -13.49 31.16 0.44
N LEU A 137 -14.25 32.15 0.93
CA LEU A 137 -14.49 32.31 2.37
C LEU A 137 -15.35 31.17 2.93
N SER A 138 -16.26 30.59 2.13
CA SER A 138 -17.18 29.54 2.57
C SER A 138 -16.46 28.28 3.10
N PRO A 139 -15.54 27.63 2.35
CA PRO A 139 -14.77 26.50 2.87
C PRO A 139 -13.81 26.91 4.01
N ILE A 140 -13.29 28.15 4.03
CA ILE A 140 -12.43 28.64 5.13
C ILE A 140 -13.23 28.72 6.44
N LEU A 141 -14.41 29.34 6.42
CA LEU A 141 -15.29 29.43 7.59
C LEU A 141 -15.69 28.04 8.09
N TRP A 142 -16.02 27.14 7.18
CA TRP A 142 -16.36 25.76 7.50
C TRP A 142 -15.24 25.03 8.25
N VAL A 143 -14.00 25.10 7.74
CA VAL A 143 -12.83 24.49 8.41
C VAL A 143 -12.58 25.14 9.77
N ILE A 144 -12.69 26.47 9.89
CA ILE A 144 -12.52 27.18 11.16
C ILE A 144 -13.56 26.73 12.18
N THR A 145 -14.84 26.61 11.80
CA THR A 145 -15.91 26.09 12.68
C THR A 145 -15.57 24.71 13.22
N ILE A 146 -15.19 23.77 12.34
CA ILE A 146 -14.83 22.40 12.73
C ILE A 146 -13.65 22.43 13.72
N VAL A 147 -12.60 23.19 13.40
CA VAL A 147 -11.41 23.32 14.25
C VAL A 147 -11.77 23.91 15.62
N LEU A 148 -12.63 24.93 15.69
CA LEU A 148 -13.08 25.51 16.97
C LEU A 148 -13.85 24.51 17.83
N ILE A 149 -14.75 23.73 17.22
CA ILE A 149 -15.48 22.66 17.92
C ILE A 149 -14.50 21.63 18.48
N LEU A 150 -13.55 21.16 17.66
CA LEU A 150 -12.56 20.17 18.07
C LEU A 150 -11.61 20.70 19.17
N ILE A 151 -11.15 21.95 19.06
CA ILE A 151 -10.31 22.59 20.10
C ILE A 151 -11.10 22.72 21.40
N ALA A 152 -12.39 23.10 21.35
CA ALA A 152 -13.22 23.18 22.54
C ALA A 152 -13.34 21.82 23.24
N MET A 153 -13.55 20.73 22.50
CA MET A 153 -13.64 19.38 23.07
C MET A 153 -12.28 18.86 23.58
N TRP A 154 -11.20 19.17 22.86
CA TRP A 154 -9.85 18.83 23.30
C TRP A 154 -9.45 19.55 24.60
N ARG A 155 -9.79 20.84 24.72
CA ARG A 155 -9.60 21.61 25.97
C ARG A 155 -10.44 21.03 27.11
N TRP A 156 -11.68 20.63 26.82
CA TRP A 156 -12.54 19.98 27.81
C TRP A 156 -11.90 18.71 28.37
N ASP A 157 -11.43 17.81 27.51
CA ASP A 157 -10.80 16.56 27.94
C ASP A 157 -9.51 16.82 28.73
N ARG A 158 -8.67 17.77 28.30
CA ARG A 158 -7.47 18.20 29.06
C ARG A 158 -7.81 18.68 30.47
N LEU A 159 -8.78 19.59 30.60
CA LEU A 159 -9.15 20.19 31.89
C LEU A 159 -9.71 19.14 32.86
N ASN A 160 -10.43 18.15 32.35
CA ASN A 160 -11.04 17.10 33.17
C ASN A 160 -10.12 15.89 33.42
N GLY A 161 -8.78 16.07 33.40
CA GLY A 161 -7.83 15.00 33.70
C GLY A 161 -7.88 13.84 32.71
N ARG A 162 -8.19 14.11 31.43
CA ARG A 162 -8.21 13.11 30.37
C ARG A 162 -7.09 13.36 29.35
N ALA A 163 -6.02 14.05 29.74
CA ALA A 163 -4.92 14.35 28.82
C ALA A 163 -4.25 13.06 28.32
N SER A 164 -4.04 12.08 29.20
CA SER A 164 -3.55 10.74 28.86
C SER A 164 -4.46 9.97 27.89
N SER A 165 -5.77 10.29 27.88
CA SER A 165 -6.74 9.67 26.98
C SER A 165 -6.61 10.12 25.52
N LEU A 166 -6.01 11.28 25.26
CA LEU A 166 -5.89 11.90 23.93
C LEU A 166 -4.68 11.39 23.12
N ALA A 167 -3.74 10.68 23.75
CA ALA A 167 -2.60 10.12 23.05
C ALA A 167 -3.02 8.84 22.29
N PRO A 168 -2.71 8.70 20.99
CA PRO A 168 -2.92 7.44 20.28
C PRO A 168 -2.06 6.34 20.91
N ARG A 169 -2.60 5.11 21.04
CA ARG A 169 -1.88 3.94 21.59
C ARG A 169 -1.06 3.24 20.50
N LEU A 170 -0.34 4.02 19.72
CA LEU A 170 0.57 3.52 18.68
C LEU A 170 2.00 3.79 19.15
N ASP A 171 2.80 2.74 19.26
CA ASP A 171 4.24 2.91 19.42
C ASP A 171 4.96 2.98 18.07
N ARG A 172 6.30 3.09 18.10
CA ARG A 172 7.10 3.18 16.86
C ARG A 172 6.92 1.96 15.97
N PHE A 173 6.80 0.77 16.55
CA PHE A 173 6.57 -0.45 15.78
C PHE A 173 5.23 -0.37 15.07
N ASP A 174 4.18 0.09 15.77
CA ASP A 174 2.86 0.26 15.16
C ASP A 174 2.90 1.23 13.97
N VAL A 175 3.64 2.33 14.08
CA VAL A 175 3.82 3.27 12.97
C VAL A 175 4.58 2.61 11.81
N TYR A 176 5.68 1.89 12.06
CA TYR A 176 6.40 1.18 10.99
C TYR A 176 5.54 0.09 10.33
N ALA A 177 4.74 -0.63 11.11
CA ALA A 177 3.82 -1.62 10.59
C ALA A 177 2.77 -0.98 9.67
N ILE A 178 2.16 0.14 10.09
CA ILE A 178 1.23 0.91 9.25
C ILE A 178 1.91 1.37 7.97
N LEU A 179 3.11 1.97 8.06
CA LEU A 179 3.84 2.45 6.88
C LEU A 179 4.21 1.32 5.92
N ALA A 180 4.63 0.16 6.43
CA ALA A 180 4.94 -1.01 5.62
C ALA A 180 3.70 -1.58 4.92
N ILE A 181 2.56 -1.65 5.62
CA ILE A 181 1.30 -2.15 5.04
C ILE A 181 0.74 -1.15 4.02
N LEU A 182 0.87 0.17 4.27
CA LEU A 182 0.54 1.20 3.30
C LEU A 182 1.39 1.06 2.04
N ALA A 183 2.72 0.91 2.18
CA ALA A 183 3.61 0.69 1.06
C ALA A 183 3.21 -0.56 0.25
N ALA A 184 2.94 -1.68 0.92
CA ALA A 184 2.45 -2.90 0.28
C ALA A 184 1.12 -2.67 -0.45
N GLY A 185 0.14 -2.00 0.19
CA GLY A 185 -1.16 -1.71 -0.39
C GLY A 185 -1.07 -0.81 -1.62
N PHE A 186 -0.23 0.23 -1.58
CA PHE A 186 0.01 1.11 -2.72
C PHE A 186 0.73 0.37 -3.87
N VAL A 187 1.73 -0.46 -3.57
CA VAL A 187 2.43 -1.27 -4.58
C VAL A 187 1.48 -2.25 -5.27
N ILE A 188 0.68 -2.99 -4.49
CA ILE A 188 -0.33 -3.94 -5.03
C ILE A 188 -1.29 -3.22 -5.96
N ASN A 189 -1.80 -2.04 -5.56
CA ASN A 189 -2.80 -1.34 -6.36
C ASN A 189 -2.22 -0.55 -7.54
N ALA A 190 -0.96 -0.11 -7.47
CA ALA A 190 -0.27 0.57 -8.58
C ALA A 190 0.20 -0.40 -9.66
N TYR A 191 0.51 -1.64 -9.29
CA TYR A 191 1.01 -2.67 -10.20
C TYR A 191 0.00 -2.92 -11.34
N GLN A 192 0.40 -2.59 -12.56
CA GLN A 192 -0.41 -2.66 -13.78
C GLN A 192 -1.78 -1.95 -13.69
N ILE A 193 -1.95 -0.87 -12.91
CA ILE A 193 -3.27 -0.25 -12.69
C ILE A 193 -3.96 0.27 -13.97
N ALA A 194 -3.18 0.70 -14.96
CA ALA A 194 -3.69 1.14 -16.26
C ALA A 194 -4.01 -0.03 -17.22
N ASN A 195 -3.43 -1.21 -16.97
CA ASN A 195 -3.47 -2.36 -17.88
C ASN A 195 -4.35 -3.51 -17.36
N VAL A 196 -4.54 -3.61 -16.04
CA VAL A 196 -5.36 -4.63 -15.40
C VAL A 196 -6.32 -3.93 -14.43
N PRO A 197 -7.64 -4.01 -14.61
CA PRO A 197 -8.33 -4.57 -15.78
C PRO A 197 -8.15 -3.70 -17.03
N ASN A 198 -8.08 -4.32 -18.22
CA ASN A 198 -8.03 -3.64 -19.52
C ASN A 198 -9.43 -3.38 -20.10
N ILE A 199 -10.39 -3.09 -19.23
CA ILE A 199 -11.79 -2.78 -19.57
C ILE A 199 -12.16 -1.51 -18.82
N MET A 200 -12.88 -0.60 -19.47
CA MET A 200 -13.54 0.51 -18.78
C MET A 200 -14.96 0.09 -18.43
N MET A 201 -15.27 0.08 -17.14
CA MET A 201 -16.56 -0.36 -16.66
C MET A 201 -17.54 0.81 -16.59
N GLY A 202 -18.74 0.65 -17.17
CA GLY A 202 -19.89 1.53 -16.97
C GLY A 202 -19.57 3.02 -17.09
N ASP A 203 -19.75 3.73 -15.99
CA ASP A 203 -19.70 5.18 -15.91
C ASP A 203 -18.30 5.76 -15.60
N GLU A 204 -17.23 4.94 -15.60
CA GLU A 204 -15.85 5.40 -15.33
C GLU A 204 -15.46 6.63 -16.18
N GLY A 205 -16.03 6.76 -17.39
CA GLY A 205 -15.79 7.87 -18.30
C GLY A 205 -16.24 9.24 -17.77
N ASP A 206 -17.43 9.36 -17.20
CA ASP A 206 -17.97 10.64 -16.70
C ASP A 206 -17.22 11.12 -15.45
N TRP A 207 -16.79 10.16 -14.64
CA TRP A 207 -15.94 10.40 -13.49
C TRP A 207 -14.52 10.85 -13.91
N PHE A 208 -13.93 10.20 -14.92
CA PHE A 208 -12.64 10.58 -15.49
C PHE A 208 -12.67 12.00 -16.08
N THR A 209 -13.67 12.31 -16.90
CA THR A 209 -13.77 13.62 -17.57
C THR A 209 -13.95 14.74 -16.56
N THR A 210 -14.82 14.57 -15.55
CA THR A 210 -15.05 15.56 -14.51
C THR A 210 -13.79 15.79 -13.65
N ALA A 211 -13.12 14.72 -13.21
CA ALA A 211 -11.90 14.84 -12.41
C ALA A 211 -10.74 15.42 -13.23
N GLY A 212 -10.62 15.05 -14.52
CA GLY A 212 -9.66 15.61 -15.45
C GLY A 212 -9.84 17.12 -15.64
N ALA A 213 -11.08 17.58 -15.88
CA ALA A 213 -11.40 19.01 -16.00
C ALA A 213 -11.07 19.80 -14.73
N ILE A 214 -11.26 19.20 -13.55
CA ILE A 214 -10.83 19.79 -12.26
C ILE A 214 -9.30 19.84 -12.16
N ALA A 215 -8.61 18.77 -12.56
CA ALA A 215 -7.15 18.69 -12.49
C ALA A 215 -6.45 19.73 -13.37
N VAL A 216 -6.96 19.98 -14.57
CA VAL A 216 -6.43 21.00 -15.51
C VAL A 216 -6.96 22.42 -15.23
N GLY A 217 -7.95 22.57 -14.35
CA GLY A 217 -8.50 23.86 -13.94
C GLY A 217 -9.62 24.41 -14.84
N GLU A 218 -10.11 23.62 -15.81
CA GLU A 218 -11.25 23.97 -16.67
C GLU A 218 -12.58 23.99 -15.89
N TYR A 219 -12.68 23.17 -14.84
CA TYR A 219 -13.87 23.10 -13.99
C TYR A 219 -13.52 23.29 -12.51
N ASN A 220 -14.08 24.31 -11.86
CA ASN A 220 -13.85 24.61 -10.44
C ASN A 220 -15.19 24.61 -9.67
N PRO A 221 -15.73 23.44 -9.31
CA PRO A 221 -17.03 23.35 -8.65
C PRO A 221 -16.99 23.81 -7.18
N PRO A 222 -18.14 24.28 -6.64
CA PRO A 222 -18.27 24.60 -5.22
C PRO A 222 -18.22 23.32 -4.36
N TRP A 223 -17.49 23.34 -3.24
CA TRP A 223 -17.23 22.13 -2.42
C TRP A 223 -18.49 21.47 -1.86
N PHE A 224 -19.55 22.24 -1.66
CA PHE A 224 -20.83 21.81 -1.08
C PHE A 224 -21.85 21.37 -2.15
N GLY A 225 -21.47 21.36 -3.43
CA GLY A 225 -22.35 21.05 -4.55
C GLY A 225 -22.42 19.57 -4.93
N PHE A 226 -23.21 19.30 -5.96
CA PHE A 226 -23.31 18.00 -6.62
C PHE A 226 -22.42 17.92 -7.85
N GLY A 227 -21.93 16.72 -8.16
CA GLY A 227 -21.13 16.38 -9.32
C GLY A 227 -21.78 15.25 -10.12
N VAL A 228 -20.95 14.36 -10.66
CA VAL A 228 -21.36 13.20 -11.49
C VAL A 228 -22.52 12.44 -10.84
N TYR A 229 -23.60 12.19 -11.60
CA TYR A 229 -24.86 11.57 -11.16
C TYR A 229 -25.41 12.04 -9.82
N SER A 230 -25.30 13.34 -9.52
CA SER A 230 -25.73 13.95 -8.25
C SER A 230 -24.99 13.45 -6.99
N PHE A 231 -23.85 12.77 -7.15
CA PHE A 231 -22.97 12.51 -6.02
C PHE A 231 -22.31 13.80 -5.54
N PRO A 232 -21.90 13.92 -4.27
CA PRO A 232 -21.17 15.09 -3.78
C PRO A 232 -19.90 15.36 -4.59
N VAL A 233 -19.75 16.59 -5.08
CA VAL A 233 -18.66 16.94 -6.02
C VAL A 233 -17.27 16.87 -5.39
N LEU A 234 -17.18 16.93 -4.05
CA LEU A 234 -15.91 16.81 -3.34
C LEU A 234 -15.22 15.46 -3.61
N SER A 235 -15.99 14.41 -3.94
CA SER A 235 -15.45 13.13 -4.41
C SER A 235 -14.66 13.25 -5.72
N SER A 236 -15.16 14.04 -6.68
CA SER A 236 -14.48 14.36 -7.94
C SER A 236 -13.33 15.35 -7.75
N ILE A 237 -13.47 16.33 -6.84
CA ILE A 237 -12.41 17.27 -6.50
C ILE A 237 -11.19 16.53 -5.94
N GLY A 238 -11.40 15.61 -4.99
CA GLY A 238 -10.33 14.79 -4.42
C GLY A 238 -9.60 13.97 -5.48
N ALA A 239 -10.35 13.39 -6.43
CA ALA A 239 -9.76 12.64 -7.53
C ALA A 239 -9.00 13.55 -8.53
N GLY A 240 -9.52 14.74 -8.83
CA GLY A 240 -8.83 15.73 -9.66
C GLY A 240 -7.53 16.23 -9.04
N TRP A 241 -7.49 16.44 -7.71
CA TRP A 241 -6.25 16.78 -7.01
C TRP A 241 -5.22 15.66 -7.07
N ALA A 242 -5.64 14.40 -6.94
CA ALA A 242 -4.75 13.26 -7.12
C ALA A 242 -4.21 13.19 -8.56
N MET A 243 -5.06 13.36 -9.57
CA MET A 243 -4.63 13.43 -10.98
C MET A 243 -3.67 14.60 -11.25
N LYS A 244 -3.81 15.72 -10.55
CA LYS A 244 -2.87 16.84 -10.66
C LYS A 244 -1.46 16.49 -10.16
N VAL A 245 -1.34 15.64 -9.15
CA VAL A 245 -0.05 15.18 -8.59
C VAL A 245 0.52 14.03 -9.41
N PHE A 246 -0.31 13.07 -9.80
CA PHE A 246 0.10 11.82 -10.43
C PHE A 246 0.01 11.82 -11.97
N GLY A 247 -0.48 12.90 -12.56
CA GLY A 247 -0.68 13.06 -14.00
C GLY A 247 -2.11 12.76 -14.45
N VAL A 248 -2.61 13.58 -15.38
CA VAL A 248 -3.93 13.43 -16.01
C VAL A 248 -3.88 12.28 -17.01
N SER A 249 -4.02 11.07 -16.51
CA SER A 249 -3.93 9.82 -17.29
C SER A 249 -4.83 8.75 -16.67
N LEU A 250 -5.01 7.62 -17.38
CA LEU A 250 -5.72 6.46 -16.82
C LEU A 250 -5.07 5.94 -15.53
N TRP A 251 -3.73 6.01 -15.44
CA TRP A 251 -2.98 5.64 -14.25
C TRP A 251 -3.33 6.54 -13.08
N GLY A 252 -3.16 7.87 -13.23
CA GLY A 252 -3.42 8.84 -12.17
C GLY A 252 -4.89 8.85 -11.72
N TRP A 253 -5.80 8.60 -12.66
CA TRP A 253 -7.22 8.47 -12.41
C TRP A 253 -7.57 7.29 -11.50
N ARG A 254 -7.23 6.07 -11.91
CA ARG A 254 -7.52 4.86 -11.11
C ARG A 254 -6.72 4.86 -9.81
N PHE A 255 -5.52 5.42 -9.82
CA PHE A 255 -4.72 5.54 -8.62
C PHE A 255 -5.33 6.50 -7.60
N ALA A 256 -6.11 7.50 -8.01
CA ALA A 256 -6.84 8.37 -7.08
C ALA A 256 -7.82 7.59 -6.19
N SER A 257 -8.56 6.65 -6.78
CA SER A 257 -9.45 5.73 -6.04
C SER A 257 -8.65 4.81 -5.13
N ALA A 258 -7.56 4.22 -5.65
CA ALA A 258 -6.72 3.31 -4.88
C ALA A 258 -6.07 4.04 -3.70
N PHE A 259 -5.69 5.30 -3.91
CA PHE A 259 -5.08 6.13 -2.89
C PHE A 259 -6.01 6.31 -1.69
N SER A 260 -7.26 6.70 -1.94
CA SER A 260 -8.26 6.84 -0.89
C SER A 260 -8.58 5.51 -0.18
N ALA A 261 -8.60 4.40 -0.91
CA ALA A 261 -8.90 3.08 -0.38
C ALA A 261 -7.79 2.55 0.56
N VAL A 262 -6.53 2.67 0.15
CA VAL A 262 -5.37 2.16 0.90
C VAL A 262 -5.16 2.95 2.20
N LEU A 263 -5.52 4.24 2.25
CA LEU A 263 -5.47 5.03 3.49
C LEU A 263 -6.34 4.47 4.61
N THR A 264 -7.35 3.64 4.31
CA THR A 264 -8.16 2.93 5.30
C THR A 264 -7.35 1.97 6.17
N VAL A 265 -6.15 1.56 5.74
CA VAL A 265 -5.20 0.78 6.56
C VAL A 265 -4.92 1.49 7.89
N ILE A 266 -4.82 2.83 7.91
CA ILE A 266 -4.50 3.59 9.12
C ILE A 266 -5.58 3.39 10.21
N PRO A 267 -6.86 3.75 9.98
CA PRO A 267 -7.89 3.54 11.00
C PRO A 267 -8.20 2.06 11.23
N LEU A 268 -8.06 1.17 10.24
CA LEU A 268 -8.29 -0.26 10.44
C LEU A 268 -7.26 -0.86 11.39
N TYR A 269 -5.97 -0.56 11.18
CA TYR A 269 -4.91 -0.98 12.08
C TYR A 269 -5.16 -0.42 13.48
N ALA A 270 -5.45 0.87 13.60
CA ALA A 270 -5.69 1.52 14.89
C ALA A 270 -6.90 0.92 15.62
N LEU A 271 -8.00 0.64 14.91
CA LEU A 271 -9.19 -0.01 15.47
C LEU A 271 -8.90 -1.45 15.90
N GLY A 272 -8.24 -2.24 15.05
CA GLY A 272 -7.84 -3.61 15.39
C GLY A 272 -6.89 -3.66 16.60
N ARG A 273 -5.97 -2.69 16.69
CA ARG A 273 -5.01 -2.55 17.80
C ARG A 273 -5.73 -2.25 19.11
N GLU A 274 -6.80 -1.45 19.06
CA GLU A 274 -7.59 -1.05 20.23
C GLU A 274 -8.61 -2.09 20.68
N MET A 275 -9.30 -2.76 19.75
CA MET A 275 -10.34 -3.75 20.07
C MET A 275 -9.75 -5.09 20.50
N PHE A 276 -8.56 -5.40 19.97
CA PHE A 276 -7.90 -6.68 20.13
C PHE A 276 -6.44 -6.48 20.54
N ASN A 277 -5.52 -6.69 19.60
CA ASN A 277 -4.09 -6.59 19.79
C ASN A 277 -3.40 -6.27 18.45
N ARG A 278 -2.08 -6.08 18.52
CA ARG A 278 -1.24 -5.79 17.34
C ARG A 278 -1.30 -6.86 16.26
N GLN A 279 -1.38 -8.13 16.64
CA GLN A 279 -1.40 -9.25 15.69
C GLN A 279 -2.66 -9.20 14.82
N VAL A 280 -3.84 -8.98 15.41
CA VAL A 280 -5.10 -8.81 14.67
C VAL A 280 -5.05 -7.57 13.78
N ALA A 281 -4.50 -6.46 14.27
CA ALA A 281 -4.38 -5.22 13.50
C ALA A 281 -3.59 -5.41 12.19
N ILE A 282 -2.43 -6.07 12.29
CA ILE A 282 -1.57 -6.40 11.14
C ILE A 282 -2.31 -7.33 10.17
N VAL A 283 -2.85 -8.43 10.70
CA VAL A 283 -3.49 -9.47 9.89
C VAL A 283 -4.73 -8.93 9.18
N ALA A 284 -5.59 -8.17 9.85
CA ALA A 284 -6.78 -7.58 9.25
C ALA A 284 -6.42 -6.60 8.12
N SER A 285 -5.39 -5.78 8.34
CA SER A 285 -4.95 -4.80 7.34
C SER A 285 -4.31 -5.48 6.11
N LEU A 286 -3.51 -6.53 6.32
CA LEU A 286 -2.92 -7.33 5.23
C LEU A 286 -3.97 -8.12 4.45
N ILE A 287 -4.96 -8.72 5.15
CA ILE A 287 -6.10 -9.38 4.50
C ILE A 287 -6.87 -8.38 3.64
N MET A 288 -7.23 -7.21 4.20
CA MET A 288 -7.98 -6.18 3.47
C MET A 288 -7.30 -5.81 2.15
N ILE A 289 -6.01 -5.46 2.16
CA ILE A 289 -5.32 -5.01 0.94
C ILE A 289 -5.09 -6.11 -0.10
N ALA A 290 -5.21 -7.38 0.30
CA ALA A 290 -4.98 -8.54 -0.57
C ALA A 290 -6.29 -9.21 -1.05
N THR A 291 -7.44 -8.92 -0.45
CA THR A 291 -8.71 -9.51 -0.88
C THR A 291 -9.09 -9.03 -2.29
N PRO A 292 -9.51 -9.93 -3.21
CA PRO A 292 -9.89 -9.55 -4.59
C PRO A 292 -10.96 -8.45 -4.63
N TYR A 293 -11.92 -8.49 -3.71
CA TYR A 293 -12.99 -7.49 -3.59
C TYR A 293 -12.46 -6.08 -3.28
N PHE A 294 -11.43 -5.97 -2.42
CA PHE A 294 -10.76 -4.69 -2.17
C PHE A 294 -10.01 -4.21 -3.40
N ILE A 295 -9.19 -5.08 -4.01
CA ILE A 295 -8.35 -4.71 -5.16
C ILE A 295 -9.23 -4.27 -6.34
N ALA A 296 -10.33 -4.96 -6.59
CA ALA A 296 -11.30 -4.59 -7.62
C ALA A 296 -11.82 -3.15 -7.45
N PHE A 297 -12.39 -2.82 -6.28
CA PHE A 297 -12.97 -1.50 -6.06
C PHE A 297 -11.95 -0.40 -5.77
N ALA A 298 -10.78 -0.74 -5.22
CA ALA A 298 -9.69 0.20 -5.06
C ALA A 298 -9.17 0.68 -6.42
N ARG A 299 -9.13 -0.19 -7.44
CA ARG A 299 -8.60 0.15 -8.78
C ARG A 299 -9.64 0.63 -9.78
N LEU A 300 -10.92 0.51 -9.46
CA LEU A 300 -11.98 1.11 -10.25
C LEU A 300 -11.95 2.63 -10.11
N GLY A 301 -12.05 3.35 -11.23
CA GLY A 301 -12.20 4.80 -11.28
C GLY A 301 -13.56 5.28 -10.79
N TYR A 302 -13.99 4.86 -9.60
CA TYR A 302 -15.24 5.26 -8.98
C TYR A 302 -15.03 5.83 -7.58
N ASN A 303 -16.01 6.56 -7.09
CA ASN A 303 -16.01 7.05 -5.72
C ASN A 303 -16.35 5.97 -4.68
N ASN A 304 -16.78 4.76 -5.06
CA ASN A 304 -17.19 3.69 -4.13
C ASN A 304 -16.16 3.44 -3.02
N SER A 305 -14.88 3.31 -3.39
CA SER A 305 -13.78 3.02 -2.46
C SER A 305 -13.48 4.18 -1.49
N GLN A 306 -13.88 5.41 -1.82
CA GLN A 306 -13.75 6.56 -0.94
C GLN A 306 -14.58 6.42 0.35
N SER A 307 -15.59 5.54 0.36
CA SER A 307 -16.42 5.28 1.54
C SER A 307 -15.70 4.51 2.65
N LEU A 308 -14.62 3.79 2.33
CA LEU A 308 -13.86 2.96 3.28
C LEU A 308 -13.26 3.80 4.41
N LEU A 309 -12.47 4.81 4.06
CA LEU A 309 -11.74 5.65 5.01
C LEU A 309 -12.65 6.34 6.04
N PRO A 310 -13.69 7.12 5.67
CA PRO A 310 -14.52 7.82 6.63
C PRO A 310 -15.31 6.86 7.52
N VAL A 311 -15.78 5.71 7.00
CA VAL A 311 -16.51 4.74 7.82
C VAL A 311 -15.61 4.16 8.91
N VAL A 312 -14.45 3.60 8.54
CA VAL A 312 -13.57 2.96 9.53
C VAL A 312 -13.01 3.99 10.52
N LEU A 313 -12.66 5.19 10.05
CA LEU A 313 -12.12 6.23 10.92
C LEU A 313 -13.17 6.79 11.88
N ALA A 314 -14.42 6.96 11.45
CA ALA A 314 -15.52 7.35 12.34
C ALA A 314 -15.78 6.28 13.40
N LEU A 315 -15.79 4.99 13.03
CA LEU A 315 -15.98 3.89 13.98
C LEU A 315 -14.79 3.74 14.95
N TYR A 316 -13.57 3.99 14.49
CA TYR A 316 -12.38 4.08 15.34
C TYR A 316 -12.55 5.16 16.43
N PHE A 317 -12.87 6.38 16.03
CA PHE A 317 -13.06 7.47 16.97
C PHE A 317 -14.28 7.28 17.87
N LEU A 318 -15.35 6.68 17.37
CA LEU A 318 -16.53 6.33 18.16
C LEU A 318 -16.15 5.33 19.25
N PHE A 319 -15.50 4.23 18.88
CA PHE A 319 -15.08 3.18 19.81
C PHE A 319 -14.12 3.73 20.87
N VAL A 320 -13.08 4.46 20.44
CA VAL A 320 -12.10 5.07 21.34
C VAL A 320 -12.73 6.14 22.23
N GLY A 321 -13.63 6.95 21.69
CA GLY A 321 -14.36 7.98 22.43
C GLY A 321 -15.17 7.40 23.59
N PHE A 322 -15.87 6.29 23.38
CA PHE A 322 -16.55 5.58 24.45
C PHE A 322 -15.60 4.88 25.41
N LYS A 323 -14.64 4.12 24.88
CA LYS A 323 -13.68 3.33 25.67
C LYS A 323 -12.86 4.20 26.62
N ARG A 324 -12.49 5.40 26.18
CA ARG A 324 -11.66 6.35 26.94
C ARG A 324 -12.47 7.50 27.56
N GLY A 325 -13.77 7.57 27.31
CA GLY A 325 -14.63 8.66 27.76
C GLY A 325 -14.27 10.03 27.21
N SER A 326 -13.62 10.12 26.05
CA SER A 326 -13.14 11.38 25.45
C SER A 326 -14.21 12.05 24.59
N TRP A 327 -14.49 13.32 24.88
CA TRP A 327 -15.42 14.14 24.09
C TRP A 327 -14.78 14.58 22.77
N PHE A 328 -13.46 14.79 22.76
CA PHE A 328 -12.72 15.11 21.55
C PHE A 328 -12.88 14.00 20.50
N TYR A 329 -12.63 12.74 20.86
CA TYR A 329 -12.79 11.65 19.90
C TYR A 329 -14.24 11.44 19.48
N LEU A 330 -15.23 11.66 20.35
CA LEU A 330 -16.63 11.60 19.92
C LEU A 330 -17.01 12.72 18.94
N ALA A 331 -16.49 13.92 19.13
CA ALA A 331 -16.65 15.01 18.17
C ALA A 331 -15.94 14.70 16.85
N CYS A 332 -14.72 14.13 16.89
CA CYS A 332 -14.03 13.63 15.69
C CYS A 332 -14.86 12.55 14.99
N ALA A 333 -15.48 11.61 15.71
CA ALA A 333 -16.35 10.60 15.12
C ALA A 333 -17.52 11.24 14.37
N GLY A 334 -18.15 12.27 14.95
CA GLY A 334 -19.22 13.06 14.31
C GLY A 334 -18.74 13.78 13.05
N VAL A 335 -17.62 14.50 13.12
CA VAL A 335 -17.00 15.21 11.99
C VAL A 335 -16.69 14.24 10.85
N ILE A 336 -16.00 13.13 11.12
CA ILE A 336 -15.61 12.16 10.09
C ILE A 336 -16.84 11.46 9.49
N ALA A 337 -17.84 11.10 10.31
CA ALA A 337 -19.09 10.53 9.81
C ALA A 337 -19.83 11.51 8.88
N ALA A 338 -19.77 12.82 9.18
CA ALA A 338 -20.30 13.87 8.31
C ALA A 338 -19.47 14.08 7.04
N LEU A 339 -18.14 13.98 7.10
CA LEU A 339 -17.30 14.01 5.88
C LEU A 339 -17.64 12.87 4.93
N GLY A 340 -18.14 11.73 5.43
CA GLY A 340 -18.72 10.68 4.60
C GLY A 340 -19.81 11.17 3.63
N PHE A 341 -20.61 12.18 4.01
CA PHE A 341 -21.64 12.78 3.15
C PHE A 341 -21.08 13.57 1.96
N TYR A 342 -19.79 13.89 1.98
CA TYR A 342 -19.10 14.56 0.88
C TYR A 342 -18.39 13.58 -0.07
N THR A 343 -18.56 12.27 0.16
CA THR A 343 -17.94 11.22 -0.64
C THR A 343 -19.02 10.36 -1.30
N TYR A 344 -18.88 9.04 -1.25
CA TYR A 344 -19.87 8.10 -1.74
C TYR A 344 -21.00 7.88 -0.71
N THR A 345 -22.23 7.66 -1.19
CA THR A 345 -23.43 7.57 -0.35
C THR A 345 -23.36 6.44 0.69
N ALA A 346 -22.66 5.35 0.40
CA ALA A 346 -22.49 4.24 1.34
C ALA A 346 -21.69 4.63 2.60
N ALA A 347 -20.92 5.73 2.56
CA ALA A 347 -20.18 6.23 3.73
C ALA A 347 -21.11 6.68 4.88
N ARG A 348 -22.40 6.97 4.58
CA ARG A 348 -23.43 7.31 5.57
C ARG A 348 -23.70 6.17 6.55
N LEU A 349 -23.25 4.94 6.25
CA LEU A 349 -23.30 3.80 7.17
C LEU A 349 -22.71 4.13 8.55
N ALA A 350 -21.65 4.95 8.62
CA ALA A 350 -21.04 5.34 9.88
C ALA A 350 -22.04 5.95 10.87
N VAL A 351 -22.96 6.80 10.39
CA VAL A 351 -24.00 7.43 11.22
C VAL A 351 -25.00 6.38 11.69
N LEU A 352 -25.46 5.49 10.81
CA LEU A 352 -26.38 4.43 11.18
C LEU A 352 -25.77 3.51 12.25
N VAL A 353 -24.53 3.09 12.08
CA VAL A 353 -23.82 2.26 13.06
C VAL A 353 -23.66 3.01 14.39
N ALA A 354 -23.31 4.30 14.36
CA ALA A 354 -23.22 5.11 15.57
C ALA A 354 -24.57 5.16 16.31
N LEU A 355 -25.66 5.50 15.63
CA LEU A 355 -27.00 5.59 16.22
C LEU A 355 -27.44 4.28 16.90
N PHE A 356 -27.27 3.16 16.20
CA PHE A 356 -27.61 1.84 16.76
C PHE A 356 -26.64 1.39 17.86
N TYR A 357 -25.38 1.83 17.82
CA TYR A 357 -24.44 1.59 18.92
C TYR A 357 -24.82 2.39 20.18
N PHE A 358 -25.26 3.64 20.05
CA PHE A 358 -25.86 4.40 21.17
C PHE A 358 -27.09 3.69 21.73
N LEU A 359 -27.98 3.19 20.86
CA LEU A 359 -29.15 2.41 21.27
C LEU A 359 -28.74 1.12 21.99
N TYR A 360 -27.74 0.40 21.48
CA TYR A 360 -27.19 -0.78 22.13
C TYR A 360 -26.66 -0.45 23.53
N LEU A 361 -25.88 0.62 23.70
CA LEU A 361 -25.34 1.03 25.01
C LEU A 361 -26.46 1.42 26.00
N PHE A 362 -27.56 1.98 25.50
CA PHE A 362 -28.77 2.24 26.29
C PHE A 362 -29.47 0.94 26.72
N LEU A 363 -29.78 0.05 25.78
CA LEU A 363 -30.51 -1.19 26.03
C LEU A 363 -29.71 -2.19 26.87
N SER A 364 -28.39 -2.25 26.67
CA SER A 364 -27.48 -3.10 27.45
C SER A 364 -27.18 -2.55 28.86
N ARG A 365 -27.66 -1.34 29.18
CA ARG A 365 -27.43 -0.63 30.44
C ARG A 365 -25.94 -0.42 30.78
N GLN A 366 -25.08 -0.43 29.77
CA GLN A 366 -23.65 -0.14 29.96
C GLN A 366 -23.40 1.34 30.31
N GLN A 367 -24.32 2.24 29.95
CA GLN A 367 -24.25 3.68 30.23
C GLN A 367 -25.61 4.22 30.70
N LYS A 368 -25.61 5.28 31.51
CA LYS A 368 -26.86 5.95 31.95
C LYS A 368 -27.44 6.82 30.82
N LEU A 369 -28.76 6.92 30.72
CA LEU A 369 -29.44 7.74 29.69
C LEU A 369 -28.93 9.18 29.63
N LYS A 370 -28.77 9.84 30.78
CA LYS A 370 -28.24 11.22 30.85
C LYS A 370 -26.83 11.33 30.25
N GLN A 371 -25.98 10.32 30.45
CA GLN A 371 -24.64 10.31 29.86
C GLN A 371 -24.73 10.11 28.35
N LEU A 372 -25.56 9.17 27.88
CA LEU A 372 -25.75 8.92 26.45
C LEU A 372 -26.29 10.15 25.72
N ILE A 373 -27.20 10.92 26.33
CA ILE A 373 -27.68 12.19 25.74
C ILE A 373 -26.52 13.18 25.59
N ILE A 374 -25.67 13.36 26.61
CA ILE A 374 -24.51 14.26 26.53
C ILE A 374 -23.56 13.80 25.41
N LEU A 375 -23.19 12.51 25.40
CA LEU A 375 -22.26 11.96 24.40
C LEU A 375 -22.86 12.04 22.99
N GLY A 376 -24.17 11.85 22.85
CA GLY A 376 -24.92 12.04 21.61
C GLY A 376 -24.90 13.49 21.14
N VAL A 377 -25.06 14.47 22.05
CA VAL A 377 -24.92 15.89 21.71
C VAL A 377 -23.51 16.21 21.24
N ILE A 378 -22.46 15.69 21.88
CA ILE A 378 -21.07 15.92 21.44
C ILE A 378 -20.81 15.35 20.04
N PHE A 379 -21.27 14.13 19.77
CA PHE A 379 -21.21 13.55 18.43
C PHE A 379 -21.98 14.42 17.42
N SER A 380 -23.21 14.83 17.76
CA SER A 380 -24.05 15.67 16.91
C SER A 380 -23.46 17.06 16.65
N LEU A 381 -22.75 17.66 17.61
CA LEU A 381 -22.07 18.95 17.39
C LEU A 381 -21.01 18.84 16.30
N GLY A 382 -20.17 17.80 16.35
CA GLY A 382 -19.19 17.53 15.29
C GLY A 382 -19.85 17.20 13.95
N PHE A 383 -20.91 16.38 13.98
CA PHE A 383 -21.63 15.98 12.77
C PHE A 383 -22.35 17.15 12.08
N LEU A 384 -23.19 17.88 12.82
CA LEU A 384 -23.99 18.99 12.30
C LEU A 384 -23.11 20.15 11.81
N GLY A 385 -22.08 20.52 12.57
CA GLY A 385 -21.13 21.56 12.16
C GLY A 385 -20.31 21.21 10.91
N THR A 386 -20.39 19.96 10.43
CA THR A 386 -19.69 19.51 9.22
C THR A 386 -20.65 19.27 8.05
N VAL A 387 -21.82 18.66 8.28
CA VAL A 387 -22.76 18.22 7.22
C VAL A 387 -23.70 19.32 6.73
N LEU A 388 -24.06 20.29 7.59
CA LEU A 388 -25.09 21.28 7.28
C LEU A 388 -24.77 22.14 6.04
N PRO A 389 -23.52 22.59 5.79
CA PRO A 389 -23.18 23.36 4.59
C PRO A 389 -23.52 22.63 3.29
N PHE A 390 -23.22 21.33 3.20
CA PHE A 390 -23.58 20.49 2.06
C PHE A 390 -25.10 20.37 1.89
N LEU A 391 -25.83 20.08 2.98
CA LEU A 391 -27.29 19.90 2.91
C LEU A 391 -27.99 21.20 2.52
N ILE A 392 -27.57 22.35 3.06
CA ILE A 392 -28.21 23.63 2.80
C ILE A 392 -27.87 24.13 1.40
N TYR A 393 -26.60 24.10 1.01
CA TYR A 393 -26.18 24.57 -0.31
C TYR A 393 -26.67 23.66 -1.44
N GLY A 394 -26.57 22.33 -1.28
CA GLY A 394 -27.07 21.36 -2.25
C GLY A 394 -28.56 21.53 -2.52
N ASN A 395 -29.38 21.68 -1.46
CA ASN A 395 -30.81 21.96 -1.62
C ASN A 395 -31.09 23.35 -2.20
N ALA A 396 -30.28 24.35 -1.89
CA ALA A 396 -30.46 25.70 -2.43
C ALA A 396 -30.23 25.76 -3.95
N ILE A 397 -29.26 24.99 -4.48
CA ILE A 397 -28.90 25.01 -5.91
C ILE A 397 -29.70 24.01 -6.73
N ALA A 398 -29.87 22.79 -6.24
CA ALA A 398 -30.50 21.70 -6.99
C ALA A 398 -31.46 20.90 -6.09
N PRO A 399 -32.60 21.49 -5.69
CA PRO A 399 -33.54 20.84 -4.78
C PRO A 399 -34.08 19.52 -5.35
N HIS A 400 -34.35 19.48 -6.66
CA HIS A 400 -34.85 18.29 -7.35
C HIS A 400 -33.87 17.11 -7.29
N LEU A 401 -32.55 17.33 -7.40
CA LEU A 401 -31.55 16.24 -7.35
C LEU A 401 -31.50 15.60 -5.96
N GLY A 402 -31.52 16.43 -4.91
CA GLY A 402 -31.55 15.95 -3.52
C GLY A 402 -32.81 15.17 -3.20
N GLN A 403 -33.97 15.67 -3.63
CA GLN A 403 -35.26 15.01 -3.45
C GLN A 403 -35.35 13.70 -4.23
N PHE A 404 -34.96 13.70 -5.51
CA PHE A 404 -34.93 12.51 -6.36
C PHE A 404 -34.13 11.39 -5.71
N LYS A 405 -32.90 11.67 -5.27
CA LYS A 405 -32.03 10.66 -4.62
C LYS A 405 -32.59 10.15 -3.30
N MET A 406 -33.31 10.99 -2.55
CA MET A 406 -34.00 10.58 -1.33
C MET A 406 -35.19 9.66 -1.63
N LEU A 407 -36.00 9.99 -2.63
CA LEU A 407 -37.16 9.20 -3.07
C LEU A 407 -36.74 7.85 -3.69
N GLU A 408 -35.70 7.84 -4.53
CA GLU A 408 -35.12 6.64 -5.13
C GLU A 408 -34.68 5.61 -4.07
N SER A 409 -34.21 6.09 -2.92
CA SER A 409 -33.65 5.27 -1.83
C SER A 409 -34.71 4.77 -0.82
N LEU A 410 -36.00 4.99 -1.06
CA LEU A 410 -37.07 4.52 -0.17
C LEU A 410 -37.25 3.00 -0.29
N TRP A 411 -37.26 2.32 0.86
CA TRP A 411 -37.30 0.85 0.95
C TRP A 411 -38.47 0.17 0.23
N VAL A 412 -39.59 0.87 0.03
CA VAL A 412 -40.81 0.29 -0.57
C VAL A 412 -40.86 0.50 -2.09
N ASN A 413 -39.82 1.10 -2.68
CA ASN A 413 -39.75 1.25 -4.13
C ASN A 413 -39.49 -0.11 -4.82
N SER A 414 -40.49 -0.65 -5.50
CA SER A 414 -40.47 -1.93 -6.23
C SER A 414 -40.20 -1.78 -7.73
N ASP A 415 -39.54 -0.69 -8.13
CA ASP A 415 -39.26 -0.31 -9.53
C ASP A 415 -38.66 -1.44 -10.40
N TYR A 416 -37.95 -2.39 -9.79
CA TYR A 416 -37.24 -3.47 -10.47
C TYR A 416 -38.04 -4.79 -10.48
N ALA A 417 -39.16 -4.85 -9.76
CA ALA A 417 -40.01 -6.03 -9.72
C ALA A 417 -40.56 -6.45 -11.10
N PRO A 418 -40.90 -5.54 -12.03
CA PRO A 418 -41.24 -5.88 -13.41
C PRO A 418 -40.15 -6.68 -14.14
N GLY A 419 -38.87 -6.37 -13.90
CA GLY A 419 -37.75 -7.10 -14.49
C GLY A 419 -37.47 -8.46 -13.82
N LEU A 420 -37.68 -8.57 -12.51
CA LEU A 420 -37.43 -9.80 -11.74
C LEU A 420 -38.57 -10.83 -11.85
N TYR A 421 -39.80 -10.35 -11.98
CA TYR A 421 -41.03 -11.16 -11.96
C TYR A 421 -41.96 -10.80 -13.13
N PRO A 422 -41.50 -10.89 -14.39
CA PRO A 422 -42.27 -10.45 -15.56
C PRO A 422 -43.57 -11.23 -15.77
N ASP A 423 -43.62 -12.48 -15.30
CA ASP A 423 -44.74 -13.40 -15.51
C ASP A 423 -45.81 -13.33 -14.41
N GLN A 424 -45.54 -12.63 -13.30
CA GLN A 424 -46.49 -12.51 -12.18
C GLN A 424 -47.62 -11.55 -12.57
N SER A 425 -48.87 -12.03 -12.53
CA SER A 425 -50.05 -11.27 -12.94
C SER A 425 -50.25 -9.97 -12.14
N TYR A 426 -49.87 -9.96 -10.86
CA TYR A 426 -49.97 -8.76 -10.02
C TYR A 426 -48.86 -7.73 -10.33
N VAL A 427 -47.70 -8.14 -10.86
CA VAL A 427 -46.62 -7.20 -11.24
C VAL A 427 -47.04 -6.36 -12.44
N LYS A 428 -47.80 -6.96 -13.36
CA LYS A 428 -48.44 -6.26 -14.49
C LYS A 428 -49.54 -5.28 -14.04
N GLN A 429 -50.01 -5.38 -12.79
CA GLN A 429 -51.04 -4.51 -12.21
C GLN A 429 -50.46 -3.40 -11.32
N ILE A 430 -49.13 -3.33 -11.16
CA ILE A 430 -48.50 -2.27 -10.36
C ILE A 430 -48.54 -0.98 -11.16
N THR A 431 -49.40 -0.06 -10.75
CA THR A 431 -49.45 1.28 -11.33
C THR A 431 -48.29 2.11 -10.78
N PRO A 432 -47.40 2.65 -11.63
CA PRO A 432 -46.38 3.60 -11.19
C PRO A 432 -47.04 4.86 -10.64
N THR A 433 -46.49 5.38 -9.54
CA THR A 433 -46.82 6.71 -9.02
C THR A 433 -45.67 7.65 -9.37
N GLU A 434 -45.95 8.70 -10.14
CA GLU A 434 -44.95 9.74 -10.40
C GLU A 434 -44.96 10.78 -9.27
N VAL A 435 -43.80 11.01 -8.67
CA VAL A 435 -43.59 12.04 -7.65
C VAL A 435 -42.38 12.87 -8.06
N GLU A 436 -42.60 14.13 -8.46
CA GLU A 436 -41.52 15.09 -8.77
C GLU A 436 -40.47 14.54 -9.78
N GLY A 437 -40.94 13.82 -10.82
CA GLY A 437 -40.08 13.22 -11.85
C GLY A 437 -39.46 11.87 -11.47
N ALA A 438 -39.69 11.36 -10.25
CA ALA A 438 -39.38 9.98 -9.87
C ALA A 438 -40.59 9.07 -10.07
N THR A 439 -40.44 8.04 -10.88
CA THR A 439 -41.43 6.97 -11.03
C THR A 439 -41.23 5.96 -9.89
N LEU A 440 -42.20 5.86 -8.99
CA LEU A 440 -42.15 4.95 -7.85
C LEU A 440 -43.18 3.84 -8.01
N TYR A 441 -42.75 2.61 -7.78
CA TYR A 441 -43.65 1.44 -7.76
C TYR A 441 -43.81 1.01 -6.31
N TRP A 442 -45.05 0.87 -5.81
CA TRP A 442 -45.31 0.48 -4.42
C TRP A 442 -46.30 -0.68 -4.40
N ASP A 443 -45.87 -1.86 -3.96
CA ASP A 443 -46.75 -3.00 -3.74
C ASP A 443 -46.28 -3.85 -2.56
N TRP A 444 -47.11 -3.92 -1.51
CA TRP A 444 -46.80 -4.66 -0.29
C TRP A 444 -46.72 -6.18 -0.52
N ARG A 445 -47.39 -6.70 -1.55
CA ARG A 445 -47.41 -8.14 -1.88
C ARG A 445 -46.04 -8.62 -2.35
N LEU A 446 -45.23 -7.73 -2.91
CA LEU A 446 -43.86 -8.01 -3.35
C LEU A 446 -42.81 -7.91 -2.24
N ALA A 447 -43.11 -7.21 -1.14
CA ALA A 447 -42.14 -6.97 -0.08
C ALA A 447 -41.53 -8.27 0.49
N PRO A 448 -42.31 -9.35 0.76
CA PRO A 448 -41.73 -10.63 1.20
C PRO A 448 -40.82 -11.27 0.15
N HIS A 449 -41.12 -11.11 -1.15
CA HIS A 449 -40.30 -11.66 -2.23
C HIS A 449 -38.95 -10.95 -2.33
N LEU A 450 -38.99 -9.62 -2.39
CA LEU A 450 -37.79 -8.79 -2.48
C LEU A 450 -36.93 -8.90 -1.22
N LEU A 451 -37.55 -8.95 -0.03
CA LEU A 451 -36.82 -9.11 1.24
C LEU A 451 -36.19 -10.50 1.35
N SER A 452 -36.91 -11.57 0.99
CA SER A 452 -36.37 -12.94 0.98
C SER A 452 -35.19 -13.06 0.02
N ARG A 453 -35.34 -12.57 -1.22
CA ARG A 453 -34.24 -12.47 -2.20
C ARG A 453 -33.07 -11.67 -1.65
N GLY A 454 -33.35 -10.51 -1.05
CA GLY A 454 -32.36 -9.63 -0.48
C GLY A 454 -31.54 -10.26 0.62
N ILE A 455 -32.19 -10.90 1.59
CA ILE A 455 -31.55 -11.61 2.69
C ILE A 455 -30.69 -12.75 2.16
N ALA A 456 -31.28 -13.65 1.35
CA ALA A 456 -30.57 -14.82 0.85
C ALA A 456 -29.33 -14.43 0.04
N ARG A 457 -29.48 -13.56 -0.96
CA ARG A 457 -28.36 -13.18 -1.83
C ARG A 457 -27.31 -12.33 -1.11
N SER A 458 -27.71 -11.39 -0.25
CA SER A 458 -26.77 -10.48 0.42
C SER A 458 -25.94 -11.16 1.50
N ILE A 459 -26.46 -12.20 2.16
CA ILE A 459 -25.68 -13.00 3.11
C ILE A 459 -24.75 -13.94 2.34
N MET A 460 -25.27 -14.65 1.33
CA MET A 460 -24.52 -15.70 0.64
C MET A 460 -23.41 -15.19 -0.28
N VAL A 461 -23.47 -13.92 -0.71
CA VAL A 461 -22.42 -13.33 -1.57
C VAL A 461 -21.03 -13.32 -0.92
N PHE A 462 -20.95 -13.43 0.41
CA PHE A 462 -19.66 -13.54 1.12
C PHE A 462 -19.05 -14.94 1.05
N ASN A 463 -19.83 -15.96 0.65
CA ASN A 463 -19.42 -17.36 0.66
C ASN A 463 -19.54 -18.02 -0.72
N ILE A 464 -20.25 -17.41 -1.68
CA ILE A 464 -20.50 -17.94 -3.03
C ILE A 464 -20.07 -16.90 -4.07
N ASP A 465 -19.38 -17.33 -5.12
CA ASP A 465 -18.86 -16.51 -6.22
C ASP A 465 -19.86 -16.27 -7.37
N SER A 466 -20.85 -17.14 -7.55
CA SER A 466 -21.81 -17.04 -8.66
C SER A 466 -22.83 -15.91 -8.55
N ILE A 467 -22.96 -15.29 -7.38
CA ILE A 467 -24.02 -14.29 -7.13
C ILE A 467 -23.64 -12.94 -7.78
N VAL A 468 -22.36 -12.60 -7.79
CA VAL A 468 -21.81 -11.36 -8.35
C VAL A 468 -20.74 -11.71 -9.36
N THR A 469 -21.01 -11.40 -10.63
CA THR A 469 -20.15 -11.73 -11.79
C THR A 469 -19.79 -10.49 -12.60
N GLU A 470 -19.76 -9.34 -11.93
CA GLU A 470 -19.41 -8.05 -12.50
C GLU A 470 -18.37 -7.32 -11.64
N HIS A 471 -17.90 -6.17 -12.12
CA HIS A 471 -16.93 -5.31 -11.44
C HIS A 471 -15.62 -6.03 -11.08
N PHE A 472 -15.19 -6.95 -11.95
CA PHE A 472 -13.92 -7.68 -11.82
C PHE A 472 -13.84 -8.59 -10.58
N ILE A 473 -14.99 -8.96 -10.01
CA ILE A 473 -15.06 -9.92 -8.90
C ILE A 473 -15.09 -11.33 -9.46
N VAL A 474 -14.19 -12.19 -8.98
CA VAL A 474 -14.09 -13.62 -9.36
C VAL A 474 -14.16 -14.59 -8.19
N ALA A 475 -14.25 -14.06 -6.97
CA ALA A 475 -14.30 -14.83 -5.74
C ALA A 475 -15.44 -14.29 -4.86
N PRO A 476 -15.90 -15.05 -3.85
CA PRO A 476 -16.85 -14.53 -2.88
C PRO A 476 -16.35 -13.22 -2.24
N LEU A 477 -17.26 -12.36 -1.75
CA LEU A 477 -16.86 -11.05 -1.22
C LEU A 477 -15.96 -11.14 0.02
N ALA A 478 -16.01 -12.24 0.79
CA ALA A 478 -15.08 -12.47 1.89
C ALA A 478 -13.67 -12.89 1.44
N GLY A 479 -13.49 -13.15 0.14
CA GLY A 479 -12.27 -13.63 -0.47
C GLY A 479 -12.33 -15.12 -0.85
N PRO A 480 -11.18 -15.70 -1.25
CA PRO A 480 -11.06 -17.12 -1.58
C PRO A 480 -11.58 -18.03 -0.43
N ALA A 481 -11.90 -19.28 -0.74
CA ALA A 481 -12.59 -20.21 0.18
C ALA A 481 -11.99 -20.26 1.61
N ILE A 482 -10.66 -20.25 1.75
CA ILE A 482 -9.99 -20.24 3.06
C ILE A 482 -10.33 -18.96 3.85
N MET A 483 -10.31 -17.80 3.18
CA MET A 483 -10.63 -16.50 3.76
C MET A 483 -12.10 -16.44 4.20
N ALA A 484 -13.01 -16.95 3.37
CA ALA A 484 -14.44 -17.04 3.69
C ALA A 484 -14.71 -17.94 4.91
N ALA A 485 -14.04 -19.08 5.02
CA ALA A 485 -14.14 -19.95 6.20
C ALA A 485 -13.62 -19.27 7.48
N LEU A 486 -12.50 -18.55 7.40
CA LEU A 486 -11.95 -17.78 8.52
C LEU A 486 -12.87 -16.64 8.95
N TYR A 487 -13.50 -15.95 8.00
CA TYR A 487 -14.52 -14.94 8.25
C TYR A 487 -15.69 -15.51 9.07
N ILE A 488 -16.21 -16.69 8.70
CA ILE A 488 -17.31 -17.34 9.45
C ILE A 488 -16.89 -17.67 10.89
N LEU A 489 -15.69 -18.21 11.09
CA LEU A 489 -15.17 -18.52 12.42
C LEU A 489 -15.00 -17.25 13.28
N GLY A 490 -14.48 -16.17 12.71
CA GLY A 490 -14.35 -14.89 13.39
C GLY A 490 -15.69 -14.23 13.71
N LEU A 491 -16.63 -14.28 12.78
CA LEU A 491 -18.01 -13.82 13.00
C LEU A 491 -18.67 -14.59 14.14
N ALA A 492 -18.53 -15.92 14.17
CA ALA A 492 -19.05 -16.76 15.26
C ALA A 492 -18.45 -16.36 16.62
N LEU A 493 -17.14 -16.07 16.69
CA LEU A 493 -16.51 -15.58 17.91
C LEU A 493 -17.06 -14.23 18.35
N MET A 494 -17.24 -13.29 17.42
CA MET A 494 -17.81 -11.97 17.72
C MET A 494 -19.27 -12.06 18.17
N LEU A 495 -20.05 -12.95 17.56
CA LEU A 495 -21.40 -13.31 18.03
C LEU A 495 -21.37 -13.90 19.44
N GLY A 496 -20.34 -14.66 19.81
CA GLY A 496 -20.15 -15.16 21.17
C GLY A 496 -19.91 -14.07 22.21
N VAL A 497 -19.31 -12.95 21.81
CA VAL A 497 -18.98 -11.80 22.67
C VAL A 497 -19.79 -10.53 22.35
N TRP A 498 -20.97 -10.67 21.74
CA TRP A 498 -21.83 -9.53 21.35
C TRP A 498 -22.26 -8.64 22.53
N ARG A 499 -22.19 -9.15 23.76
CA ARG A 499 -22.45 -8.39 24.99
C ARG A 499 -21.30 -7.45 25.37
N GLU A 500 -20.13 -7.62 24.76
CA GLU A 500 -19.01 -6.69 24.87
C GLU A 500 -19.17 -5.58 23.82
N GLY A 501 -18.81 -4.34 24.17
CA GLY A 501 -18.95 -3.19 23.27
C GLY A 501 -18.22 -3.38 21.92
N ARG A 502 -17.09 -4.07 21.91
CA ARG A 502 -16.35 -4.41 20.69
C ARG A 502 -17.10 -5.39 19.78
N GLY A 503 -17.65 -6.47 20.34
CA GLY A 503 -18.40 -7.47 19.58
C GLY A 503 -19.67 -6.85 19.00
N ALA A 504 -20.40 -6.08 19.82
CA ALA A 504 -21.60 -5.35 19.40
C ALA A 504 -21.31 -4.39 18.24
N LEU A 505 -20.25 -3.59 18.32
CA LEU A 505 -19.93 -2.61 17.28
C LEU A 505 -19.64 -3.28 15.93
N LEU A 506 -18.86 -4.36 15.91
CA LEU A 506 -18.54 -5.07 14.66
C LEU A 506 -19.77 -5.78 14.07
N ILE A 507 -20.61 -6.40 14.91
CA ILE A 507 -21.85 -7.04 14.44
C ILE A 507 -22.82 -5.99 13.90
N LEU A 508 -23.01 -4.87 14.61
CA LEU A 508 -23.87 -3.78 14.14
C LEU A 508 -23.35 -3.20 12.83
N TRP A 509 -22.05 -2.99 12.69
CA TRP A 509 -21.45 -2.55 11.44
C TRP A 509 -21.77 -3.50 10.28
N PHE A 510 -21.53 -4.80 10.48
CA PHE A 510 -21.80 -5.80 9.45
C PHE A 510 -23.29 -5.93 9.11
N VAL A 511 -24.16 -6.10 10.12
CA VAL A 511 -25.61 -6.31 9.93
C VAL A 511 -26.29 -5.06 9.37
N LEU A 512 -26.01 -3.87 9.91
CA LEU A 512 -26.62 -2.64 9.40
C LEU A 512 -26.14 -2.31 7.99
N GLY A 513 -24.88 -2.61 7.66
CA GLY A 513 -24.38 -2.47 6.30
C GLY A 513 -25.08 -3.42 5.33
N LEU A 514 -25.21 -4.71 5.70
CA LEU A 514 -25.98 -5.67 4.90
C LEU A 514 -27.42 -5.20 4.67
N MET A 515 -28.10 -4.75 5.74
CA MET A 515 -29.48 -4.30 5.68
C MET A 515 -29.63 -3.06 4.81
N SER A 516 -28.92 -1.98 5.14
CA SER A 516 -29.11 -0.67 4.53
C SER A 516 -28.47 -0.51 3.15
N LEU A 517 -27.38 -1.22 2.85
CA LEU A 517 -26.64 -1.06 1.60
C LEU A 517 -27.01 -2.10 0.55
N SER A 518 -27.63 -3.22 0.96
CA SER A 518 -27.93 -4.34 0.07
C SER A 518 -29.35 -4.88 0.21
N ILE A 519 -29.75 -5.44 1.35
CA ILE A 519 -31.04 -6.15 1.52
C ILE A 519 -32.24 -5.24 1.21
N PHE A 520 -32.18 -3.99 1.65
CA PHE A 520 -33.24 -2.98 1.44
C PHE A 520 -33.12 -2.22 0.13
N ASN A 521 -32.12 -2.57 -0.68
CA ASN A 521 -31.87 -1.92 -1.95
C ASN A 521 -32.61 -2.64 -3.08
N THR A 522 -32.71 -1.98 -4.23
CA THR A 522 -33.62 -2.42 -5.28
C THR A 522 -33.16 -3.66 -6.06
N PHE A 523 -31.85 -3.92 -6.13
CA PHE A 523 -31.27 -5.13 -6.74
C PHE A 523 -30.19 -5.74 -5.84
N PRO A 524 -30.58 -6.61 -4.88
CA PRO A 524 -29.61 -7.24 -3.99
C PRO A 524 -28.89 -8.45 -4.64
N PRO A 525 -27.58 -8.64 -4.39
CA PRO A 525 -26.76 -7.78 -3.58
C PRO A 525 -26.19 -6.60 -4.38
N ARG A 526 -26.09 -5.41 -3.76
CA ARG A 526 -25.35 -4.28 -4.33
C ARG A 526 -23.92 -4.28 -3.82
N HIS A 527 -23.07 -5.14 -4.38
CA HIS A 527 -21.65 -5.25 -4.01
C HIS A 527 -20.89 -3.92 -4.13
N ALA A 528 -21.24 -3.04 -5.08
CA ALA A 528 -20.64 -1.70 -5.15
C ALA A 528 -20.96 -0.83 -3.92
N HIS A 529 -22.12 -1.04 -3.28
CA HIS A 529 -22.51 -0.34 -2.07
C HIS A 529 -21.93 -1.00 -0.82
N LEU A 530 -21.68 -2.32 -0.85
CA LEU A 530 -21.14 -3.10 0.28
C LEU A 530 -19.65 -2.87 0.57
N VAL A 531 -18.95 -2.05 -0.24
CA VAL A 531 -17.52 -1.76 -0.10
C VAL A 531 -17.11 -1.35 1.34
N PRO A 532 -17.88 -0.52 2.09
CA PRO A 532 -17.59 -0.23 3.51
C PRO A 532 -17.55 -1.43 4.46
N LEU A 533 -17.99 -2.62 4.03
CA LEU A 533 -17.94 -3.85 4.84
C LEU A 533 -16.64 -4.65 4.68
N ILE A 534 -15.82 -4.35 3.66
CA ILE A 534 -14.53 -5.03 3.46
C ILE A 534 -13.69 -5.02 4.75
N PRO A 535 -13.54 -3.90 5.48
CA PRO A 535 -12.65 -3.87 6.66
C PRO A 535 -13.19 -4.68 7.84
N VAL A 536 -14.51 -4.77 8.04
CA VAL A 536 -15.10 -5.59 9.12
C VAL A 536 -15.01 -7.08 8.79
N VAL A 537 -15.18 -7.45 7.52
CA VAL A 537 -14.98 -8.83 7.05
C VAL A 537 -13.52 -9.25 7.22
N ALA A 538 -12.57 -8.36 6.89
CA ALA A 538 -11.16 -8.58 7.13
C ALA A 538 -10.83 -8.73 8.64
N LEU A 539 -11.48 -7.95 9.53
CA LEU A 539 -11.35 -8.12 10.98
C LEU A 539 -11.86 -9.48 11.45
N PHE A 540 -13.02 -9.94 10.97
CA PHE A 540 -13.52 -11.27 11.30
C PHE A 540 -12.55 -12.35 10.84
N ALA A 541 -12.09 -12.31 9.58
CA ALA A 541 -11.12 -13.29 9.07
C ALA A 541 -9.81 -13.26 9.88
N ALA A 542 -9.32 -12.08 10.26
CA ALA A 542 -8.14 -11.93 11.10
C ALA A 542 -8.32 -12.52 12.50
N VAL A 543 -9.46 -12.27 13.14
CA VAL A 543 -9.78 -12.88 14.45
C VAL A 543 -9.80 -14.41 14.34
N GLY A 544 -10.46 -14.96 13.31
CA GLY A 544 -10.47 -16.40 13.04
C GLY A 544 -9.06 -16.97 12.90
N LEU A 545 -8.21 -16.36 12.06
CA LEU A 545 -6.84 -16.83 11.82
C LEU A 545 -5.95 -16.72 13.06
N VAL A 546 -6.00 -15.61 13.78
CA VAL A 546 -5.20 -15.39 14.99
C VAL A 546 -5.60 -16.38 16.07
N THR A 547 -6.90 -16.63 16.27
CA THR A 547 -7.37 -17.62 17.25
C THR A 547 -6.92 -19.04 16.89
N ILE A 548 -7.02 -19.44 15.61
CA ILE A 548 -6.53 -20.76 15.16
C ILE A 548 -5.03 -20.92 15.38
N THR A 549 -4.25 -19.93 14.94
CA THR A 549 -2.79 -20.00 15.01
C THR A 549 -2.29 -20.01 16.44
N ASN A 550 -2.90 -19.23 17.34
CA ASN A 550 -2.59 -19.27 18.77
C ASN A 550 -2.87 -20.65 19.39
N ALA A 551 -4.01 -21.27 19.04
CA ALA A 551 -4.33 -22.63 19.48
C ALA A 551 -3.30 -23.67 18.97
N VAL A 552 -2.88 -23.57 17.70
CA VAL A 552 -1.87 -24.47 17.11
C VAL A 552 -0.51 -24.33 17.79
N VAL A 553 -0.06 -23.09 18.03
CA VAL A 553 1.21 -22.80 18.72
C VAL A 553 1.21 -23.39 20.13
N GLU A 554 0.13 -23.18 20.88
CA GLU A 554 0.03 -23.65 22.27
C GLU A 554 -0.01 -25.18 22.36
N ARG A 555 -0.81 -25.85 21.49
CA ARG A 555 -1.12 -27.28 21.64
C ARG A 555 -0.30 -28.23 20.79
N VAL A 556 0.02 -27.84 19.55
CA VAL A 556 0.61 -28.76 18.56
C VAL A 556 2.12 -28.63 18.53
N THR A 557 2.62 -27.41 18.38
CA THR A 557 4.03 -27.20 18.03
C THR A 557 4.89 -26.78 19.22
N ARG A 558 4.29 -26.32 20.34
CA ARG A 558 4.98 -25.78 21.53
C ARG A 558 6.11 -24.80 21.18
N LEU A 559 5.95 -24.07 20.07
CA LEU A 559 6.97 -23.14 19.58
C LEU A 559 7.10 -21.97 20.55
N THR A 560 8.32 -21.69 20.97
CA THR A 560 8.66 -20.56 21.85
C THR A 560 9.46 -19.50 21.09
N GLY A 561 9.66 -18.33 21.71
CA GLY A 561 10.43 -17.24 21.11
C GLY A 561 9.78 -16.67 19.83
N THR A 562 10.58 -16.45 18.79
CA THR A 562 10.15 -15.90 17.49
C THR A 562 9.43 -16.92 16.60
N PHE A 563 9.69 -18.22 16.77
CA PHE A 563 9.07 -19.28 15.95
C PHE A 563 7.56 -19.43 16.17
N LYS A 564 7.02 -18.92 17.29
CA LYS A 564 5.57 -18.89 17.53
C LYS A 564 4.79 -18.10 16.47
N TYR A 565 5.45 -17.22 15.73
CA TYR A 565 4.82 -16.43 14.66
C TYR A 565 4.81 -17.15 13.29
N LEU A 566 5.55 -18.25 13.12
CA LEU A 566 5.65 -18.95 11.83
C LEU A 566 4.29 -19.42 11.28
N PRO A 567 3.38 -20.04 12.07
CA PRO A 567 2.08 -20.47 11.55
C PRO A 567 1.22 -19.31 11.08
N ILE A 568 1.25 -18.18 11.78
CA ILE A 568 0.47 -17.02 11.36
C ILE A 568 1.08 -16.33 10.14
N THR A 569 2.41 -16.21 10.07
CA THR A 569 3.08 -15.68 8.88
C THR A 569 2.76 -16.53 7.66
N PHE A 570 2.84 -17.87 7.78
CA PHE A 570 2.47 -18.78 6.69
C PHE A 570 1.00 -18.61 6.28
N GLY A 571 0.07 -18.58 7.26
CA GLY A 571 -1.35 -18.37 6.99
C GLY A 571 -1.61 -17.04 6.26
N VAL A 572 -0.98 -15.95 6.69
CA VAL A 572 -1.10 -14.64 6.03
C VAL A 572 -0.53 -14.66 4.61
N LEU A 573 0.66 -15.23 4.40
CA LEU A 573 1.26 -15.32 3.07
C LEU A 573 0.40 -16.15 2.11
N LEU A 574 -0.20 -17.25 2.58
CA LEU A 574 -1.12 -18.06 1.79
C LEU A 574 -2.37 -17.27 1.39
N LEU A 575 -2.95 -16.49 2.32
CA LEU A 575 -4.11 -15.65 2.04
C LEU A 575 -3.79 -14.51 1.07
N ILE A 576 -2.62 -13.89 1.20
CA ILE A 576 -2.15 -12.86 0.26
C ILE A 576 -1.96 -13.48 -1.13
N TYR A 577 -1.26 -14.61 -1.23
CA TYR A 577 -1.06 -15.31 -2.49
C TYR A 577 -2.40 -15.65 -3.16
N ALA A 578 -3.33 -16.26 -2.42
CA ALA A 578 -4.64 -16.63 -2.95
C ALA A 578 -5.43 -15.41 -3.44
N GLY A 579 -5.41 -14.30 -2.71
CA GLY A 579 -6.08 -13.07 -3.12
C GLY A 579 -5.47 -12.41 -4.36
N LEU A 580 -4.14 -12.32 -4.42
CA LEU A 580 -3.42 -11.77 -5.56
C LEU A 580 -3.56 -12.65 -6.80
N GLU A 581 -3.50 -13.98 -6.66
CA GLU A 581 -3.69 -14.93 -7.77
C GLU A 581 -5.11 -14.82 -8.34
N ASN A 582 -6.13 -14.73 -7.49
CA ASN A 582 -7.50 -14.50 -7.95
C ASN A 582 -7.64 -13.19 -8.74
N PHE A 583 -7.04 -12.09 -8.29
CA PHE A 583 -7.21 -10.80 -8.98
C PHE A 583 -6.27 -10.60 -10.19
N PHE A 584 -5.02 -11.02 -10.13
CA PHE A 584 -4.05 -10.74 -11.19
C PHE A 584 -3.94 -11.84 -12.23
N VAL A 585 -4.36 -13.06 -11.89
CA VAL A 585 -4.30 -14.22 -12.80
C VAL A 585 -5.70 -14.65 -13.22
N GLN A 586 -6.59 -14.95 -12.28
CA GLN A 586 -7.93 -15.47 -12.61
C GLN A 586 -8.86 -14.41 -13.20
N MET A 587 -8.87 -13.19 -12.65
CA MET A 587 -9.74 -12.11 -13.12
C MET A 587 -9.52 -11.75 -14.60
N PRO A 588 -8.29 -11.54 -15.11
CA PRO A 588 -8.08 -11.27 -16.53
C PRO A 588 -8.48 -12.44 -17.46
N LEU A 589 -8.44 -13.68 -16.97
CA LEU A 589 -8.88 -14.86 -17.73
C LEU A 589 -10.41 -14.90 -17.87
N ILE A 590 -11.13 -14.46 -16.82
CA ILE A 590 -12.60 -14.46 -16.76
C ILE A 590 -13.17 -13.20 -17.43
N TYR A 591 -12.62 -12.02 -17.14
CA TYR A 591 -13.04 -10.73 -17.70
C TYR A 591 -12.15 -10.33 -18.86
N ARG A 592 -12.29 -11.04 -19.98
CA ARG A 592 -11.60 -10.68 -21.22
C ARG A 592 -12.15 -9.38 -21.80
N PRO A 593 -11.30 -8.53 -22.39
CA PRO A 593 -11.74 -7.26 -22.94
C PRO A 593 -12.72 -7.44 -24.10
N ASP A 594 -13.76 -6.63 -24.11
CA ASP A 594 -14.64 -6.52 -25.27
C ASP A 594 -13.93 -5.82 -26.44
N PHE A 595 -14.55 -5.85 -27.61
CA PHE A 595 -13.94 -5.33 -28.84
C PHE A 595 -13.62 -3.83 -28.76
N GLU A 596 -14.47 -3.03 -28.09
CA GLU A 596 -14.21 -1.59 -27.90
C GLU A 596 -13.04 -1.35 -26.93
N SER A 597 -12.91 -2.16 -25.90
CA SER A 597 -11.78 -2.13 -24.98
C SER A 597 -10.48 -2.50 -25.70
N VAL A 598 -10.49 -3.52 -26.57
CA VAL A 598 -9.31 -3.84 -27.39
C VAL A 598 -8.92 -2.68 -28.30
N LEU A 599 -9.89 -2.04 -28.97
CA LEU A 599 -9.64 -0.82 -29.75
C LEU A 599 -9.05 0.31 -28.88
N SER A 600 -9.63 0.54 -27.70
CA SER A 600 -9.17 1.58 -26.78
C SER A 600 -7.73 1.34 -26.31
N TRP A 601 -7.39 0.12 -25.88
CA TRP A 601 -6.04 -0.22 -25.43
C TRP A 601 -5.03 -0.27 -26.58
N THR A 602 -5.46 -0.63 -27.79
CA THR A 602 -4.62 -0.49 -28.99
C THR A 602 -4.25 0.97 -29.24
N VAL A 603 -5.19 1.90 -29.08
CA VAL A 603 -4.93 3.35 -29.19
C VAL A 603 -4.06 3.85 -28.03
N LEU A 604 -4.30 3.40 -26.80
CA LEU A 604 -3.49 3.80 -25.64
C LEU A 604 -2.03 3.41 -25.80
N ASN A 605 -1.78 2.18 -26.26
CA ASN A 605 -0.45 1.62 -26.43
C ASN A 605 0.16 1.92 -27.82
N ALA A 606 -0.56 2.63 -28.68
CA ALA A 606 -0.07 3.00 -29.99
C ALA A 606 1.20 3.86 -29.89
N ALA A 607 2.17 3.56 -30.74
CA ALA A 607 3.30 4.46 -30.96
C ALA A 607 2.80 5.80 -31.55
N PRO A 608 3.50 6.93 -31.34
CA PRO A 608 3.05 8.24 -31.84
C PRO A 608 2.81 8.29 -33.35
N ASP A 609 3.54 7.48 -34.12
CA ASP A 609 3.48 7.31 -35.58
C ASP A 609 2.53 6.20 -36.04
N GLN A 610 1.86 5.49 -35.12
CA GLN A 610 0.98 4.39 -35.47
C GLN A 610 -0.42 4.88 -35.86
N LYS A 611 -0.93 4.42 -37.01
CA LYS A 611 -2.31 4.63 -37.47
C LYS A 611 -3.19 3.45 -37.09
N THR A 612 -4.20 3.68 -36.25
CA THR A 612 -5.20 2.67 -35.88
C THR A 612 -6.43 2.82 -36.76
N ILE A 613 -6.86 1.74 -37.40
CA ILE A 613 -7.93 1.75 -38.40
C ILE A 613 -9.01 0.77 -37.96
N TYR A 614 -10.24 1.23 -37.80
CA TYR A 614 -11.40 0.39 -37.54
C TYR A 614 -12.20 0.19 -38.82
N VAL A 615 -12.36 -1.06 -39.26
CA VAL A 615 -13.17 -1.38 -40.45
C VAL A 615 -14.55 -1.88 -40.03
N TYR A 616 -15.59 -1.18 -40.48
CA TYR A 616 -16.99 -1.53 -40.21
C TYR A 616 -17.73 -1.97 -41.48
N SER A 617 -18.63 -2.94 -41.37
CA SER A 617 -19.26 -3.58 -42.53
C SER A 617 -20.76 -3.27 -42.71
N ASP A 618 -21.45 -2.76 -41.68
CA ASP A 618 -22.93 -2.92 -41.63
C ASP A 618 -23.74 -1.67 -41.28
N ASN A 619 -23.11 -0.63 -40.70
CA ASN A 619 -23.86 0.50 -40.14
C ASN A 619 -23.17 1.85 -40.39
N PRO A 620 -23.79 2.77 -41.15
CA PRO A 620 -23.27 4.11 -41.39
C PRO A 620 -23.00 4.91 -40.10
N THR A 621 -23.69 4.62 -39.00
CA THR A 621 -23.45 5.32 -37.72
C THR A 621 -22.06 5.02 -37.14
N GLN A 622 -21.41 3.93 -37.56
CA GLN A 622 -20.06 3.58 -37.14
C GLN A 622 -18.98 4.39 -37.87
N ALA A 623 -19.32 5.14 -38.92
CA ALA A 623 -18.38 6.05 -39.60
C ALA A 623 -17.76 7.08 -38.63
N ASN A 624 -18.55 7.53 -37.65
CA ASN A 624 -18.12 8.52 -36.66
C ASN A 624 -17.68 7.88 -35.33
N PHE A 625 -17.68 6.56 -35.23
CA PHE A 625 -17.30 5.88 -34.00
C PHE A 625 -15.82 6.13 -33.69
N ARG A 626 -15.52 6.51 -32.45
CA ARG A 626 -14.15 6.60 -31.91
C ARG A 626 -14.11 5.95 -30.52
N PRO A 627 -13.13 5.07 -30.24
CA PRO A 627 -12.99 4.45 -28.94
C PRO A 627 -12.71 5.52 -27.87
N PHE A 628 -13.10 5.25 -26.62
CA PHE A 628 -12.95 6.18 -25.50
C PHE A 628 -11.52 6.75 -25.39
N ALA A 629 -10.50 5.90 -25.52
CA ALA A 629 -9.11 6.30 -25.45
C ALA A 629 -8.73 7.36 -26.49
N SER A 630 -9.21 7.21 -27.73
CA SER A 630 -8.99 8.19 -28.81
C SER A 630 -9.72 9.50 -28.57
N ARG A 631 -10.83 9.49 -27.82
CA ARG A 631 -11.60 10.71 -27.51
C ARG A 631 -11.02 11.50 -26.34
N HIS A 632 -10.60 10.81 -25.28
CA HIS A 632 -10.33 11.46 -23.99
C HIS A 632 -8.89 11.29 -23.46
N LEU A 633 -8.20 10.19 -23.78
CA LEU A 633 -6.89 9.88 -23.19
C LEU A 633 -5.74 10.26 -24.11
N ARG A 634 -5.87 9.98 -25.42
CA ARG A 634 -4.87 10.32 -26.43
C ARG A 634 -5.54 10.88 -27.70
N PRO A 635 -6.13 12.09 -27.65
CA PRO A 635 -6.85 12.66 -28.80
C PRO A 635 -5.98 12.94 -30.03
N GLN A 636 -4.65 12.96 -29.87
CA GLN A 636 -3.70 13.20 -30.96
C GLN A 636 -3.28 11.93 -31.72
N THR A 637 -3.62 10.72 -31.25
CA THR A 637 -3.28 9.48 -31.99
C THR A 637 -4.09 9.39 -33.27
N GLN A 638 -3.46 8.92 -34.35
CA GLN A 638 -4.12 8.73 -35.64
C GLN A 638 -5.10 7.56 -35.56
N TYR A 639 -6.40 7.88 -35.58
CA TYR A 639 -7.49 6.90 -35.58
C TYR A 639 -8.48 7.22 -36.71
N GLU A 640 -8.83 6.21 -37.50
CA GLU A 640 -9.77 6.33 -38.62
C GLU A 640 -10.77 5.16 -38.64
N SER A 641 -12.04 5.46 -38.90
CA SER A 641 -13.09 4.45 -39.11
C SER A 641 -13.44 4.40 -40.59
N VAL A 642 -13.32 3.23 -41.21
CA VAL A 642 -13.44 3.03 -42.66
C VAL A 642 -14.50 1.97 -42.96
N ALA A 643 -15.38 2.21 -43.93
CA ALA A 643 -16.36 1.20 -44.33
C ALA A 643 -15.66 0.10 -45.14
N ALA A 644 -16.10 -1.15 -44.97
CA ALA A 644 -15.56 -2.29 -45.72
C ALA A 644 -15.61 -2.08 -47.25
N ASP A 645 -16.64 -1.41 -47.76
CA ASP A 645 -16.83 -1.11 -49.18
C ASP A 645 -15.83 -0.07 -49.73
N PHE A 646 -15.21 0.73 -48.85
CA PHE A 646 -14.22 1.75 -49.20
C PHE A 646 -12.79 1.35 -48.82
N LEU A 647 -12.52 0.06 -48.60
CA LEU A 647 -11.17 -0.40 -48.30
C LEU A 647 -10.20 -0.12 -49.45
N ASP A 648 -10.64 -0.26 -50.70
CA ASP A 648 -9.78 -0.06 -51.87
C ASP A 648 -9.27 1.38 -52.04
N SER A 649 -9.89 2.36 -51.38
CA SER A 649 -9.44 3.77 -51.38
C SER A 649 -8.52 4.10 -50.20
N LEU A 650 -8.27 3.13 -49.30
CA LEU A 650 -7.42 3.31 -48.13
C LEU A 650 -5.95 3.37 -48.55
N THR A 651 -5.30 4.52 -48.29
CA THR A 651 -3.86 4.67 -48.49
C THR A 651 -3.14 4.42 -47.16
N ILE A 652 -2.36 3.34 -47.12
CA ILE A 652 -1.48 3.00 -46.00
C ILE A 652 -0.05 3.05 -46.54
N ASP A 653 0.79 3.90 -45.95
CA ASP A 653 2.21 3.93 -46.25
C ASP A 653 2.86 2.63 -45.74
N SER A 654 3.54 1.89 -46.61
CA SER A 654 4.17 0.61 -46.29
C SER A 654 5.21 0.70 -45.17
N ASP A 655 5.80 1.88 -44.95
CA ASP A 655 6.77 2.12 -43.88
C ASP A 655 6.12 2.52 -42.54
N SER A 656 4.83 2.85 -42.54
CA SER A 656 4.10 3.31 -41.36
C SER A 656 3.66 2.17 -40.43
N ARG A 657 3.62 2.44 -39.12
CA ARG A 657 3.05 1.50 -38.14
C ARG A 657 1.52 1.54 -38.25
N TYR A 658 0.86 0.39 -38.42
CA TYR A 658 -0.59 0.34 -38.46
C TYR A 658 -1.16 -0.82 -37.65
N ALA A 659 -2.38 -0.62 -37.14
CA ALA A 659 -3.21 -1.65 -36.53
C ALA A 659 -4.62 -1.56 -37.14
N VAL A 660 -5.01 -2.57 -37.92
CA VAL A 660 -6.34 -2.64 -38.55
C VAL A 660 -7.19 -3.63 -37.77
N LEU A 661 -8.31 -3.17 -37.22
CA LEU A 661 -9.23 -3.99 -36.42
C LEU A 661 -10.60 -4.03 -37.07
N TYR A 662 -11.21 -5.21 -37.10
CA TYR A 662 -12.51 -5.42 -37.72
C TYR A 662 -13.31 -6.53 -37.04
N ARG A 663 -14.63 -6.48 -37.18
CA ARG A 663 -15.55 -7.46 -36.60
C ARG A 663 -15.61 -8.75 -37.43
N PRO A 664 -16.09 -9.88 -36.86
CA PRO A 664 -16.03 -11.18 -37.53
C PRO A 664 -16.87 -11.29 -38.80
N LYS A 665 -17.92 -10.48 -38.91
CA LYS A 665 -18.81 -10.47 -40.07
C LYS A 665 -18.04 -9.96 -41.29
N ASN A 666 -18.10 -10.73 -42.38
CA ASN A 666 -17.35 -10.49 -43.63
C ASN A 666 -15.80 -10.50 -43.48
N ALA A 667 -15.29 -11.10 -42.40
CA ALA A 667 -13.85 -11.17 -42.12
C ALA A 667 -13.00 -11.74 -43.28
N PRO A 668 -13.40 -12.80 -44.01
CA PRO A 668 -12.62 -13.29 -45.16
C PRO A 668 -12.51 -12.26 -46.28
N THR A 669 -13.60 -11.53 -46.57
CA THR A 669 -13.64 -10.49 -47.61
C THR A 669 -12.75 -9.31 -47.23
N ILE A 670 -12.83 -8.85 -45.98
CA ILE A 670 -12.01 -7.76 -45.46
C ILE A 670 -10.52 -8.15 -45.48
N ALA A 671 -10.19 -9.37 -45.03
CA ALA A 671 -8.82 -9.86 -45.03
C ALA A 671 -8.22 -9.94 -46.45
N LEU A 672 -8.99 -10.42 -47.43
CA LEU A 672 -8.59 -10.48 -48.83
C LEU A 672 -8.40 -9.08 -49.44
N ALA A 673 -9.27 -8.12 -49.11
CA ALA A 673 -9.12 -6.74 -49.55
C ALA A 673 -7.85 -6.09 -48.97
N LEU A 674 -7.61 -6.26 -47.66
CA LEU A 674 -6.43 -5.71 -46.98
C LEU A 674 -5.11 -6.30 -47.51
N GLN A 675 -5.07 -7.60 -47.85
CA GLN A 675 -3.90 -8.24 -48.46
C GLN A 675 -3.54 -7.68 -49.84
N LYS A 676 -4.52 -7.13 -50.59
CA LYS A 676 -4.25 -6.48 -51.88
C LYS A 676 -3.62 -5.10 -51.71
N ILE A 677 -4.02 -4.39 -50.67
CA ILE A 677 -3.62 -3.00 -50.42
C ILE A 677 -2.26 -2.95 -49.72
N ILE A 678 -1.97 -3.93 -48.85
CA ILE A 678 -0.79 -3.93 -48.00
C ILE A 678 0.12 -5.13 -48.33
N PRO A 679 1.28 -4.93 -48.96
CA PRO A 679 2.22 -6.00 -49.28
C PRO A 679 2.81 -6.63 -48.01
N ASN A 680 2.91 -7.96 -47.92
CA ASN A 680 3.51 -8.72 -46.80
C ASN A 680 2.78 -8.62 -45.43
N VAL A 681 1.45 -8.53 -45.43
CA VAL A 681 0.64 -8.52 -44.19
C VAL A 681 0.74 -9.83 -43.40
N GLN A 682 0.94 -9.70 -42.09
CA GLN A 682 0.84 -10.81 -41.14
C GLN A 682 -0.59 -11.36 -41.08
N PRO A 683 -0.78 -12.67 -40.85
CA PRO A 683 -2.11 -13.24 -40.72
C PRO A 683 -2.91 -12.55 -39.60
N PRO A 684 -4.24 -12.40 -39.76
CA PRO A 684 -5.06 -11.73 -38.77
C PRO A 684 -5.06 -12.49 -37.44
N ILE A 685 -4.88 -11.77 -36.35
CA ILE A 685 -4.94 -12.28 -34.98
C ILE A 685 -6.41 -12.28 -34.54
N SER A 686 -6.93 -13.43 -34.14
CA SER A 686 -8.28 -13.56 -33.61
C SER A 686 -8.37 -13.00 -32.18
N ILE A 687 -9.41 -12.21 -31.93
CA ILE A 687 -9.75 -11.67 -30.61
C ILE A 687 -10.94 -12.47 -30.08
N TYR A 688 -10.85 -12.96 -28.85
CA TYR A 688 -11.85 -13.86 -28.26
C TYR A 688 -12.58 -13.21 -27.08
N ASN A 689 -13.89 -13.44 -26.97
CA ASN A 689 -14.63 -13.16 -25.74
C ASN A 689 -14.33 -14.22 -24.65
N ARG A 690 -15.07 -14.10 -23.54
CA ARG A 690 -15.05 -15.03 -22.41
C ARG A 690 -15.49 -16.43 -22.81
N GLU A 691 -16.47 -16.55 -23.70
CA GLU A 691 -17.06 -17.81 -24.18
C GLU A 691 -16.16 -18.54 -25.18
N GLY A 692 -15.10 -17.89 -25.67
CA GLY A 692 -14.21 -18.43 -26.68
C GLY A 692 -14.67 -18.16 -28.11
N ASP A 693 -15.73 -17.38 -28.31
CA ASP A 693 -16.16 -16.90 -29.62
C ASP A 693 -15.22 -15.79 -30.10
N VAL A 694 -14.98 -15.77 -31.40
CA VAL A 694 -14.22 -14.70 -32.04
C VAL A 694 -15.11 -13.45 -32.09
N ILE A 695 -14.68 -12.37 -31.43
CA ILE A 695 -15.37 -11.07 -31.41
C ILE A 695 -14.74 -10.04 -32.35
N GLY A 696 -13.57 -10.34 -32.91
CA GLY A 696 -12.92 -9.51 -33.89
C GLY A 696 -11.59 -10.07 -34.34
N TYR A 697 -10.99 -9.38 -35.29
CA TYR A 697 -9.69 -9.68 -35.85
C TYR A 697 -8.83 -8.42 -35.84
N ALA A 698 -7.53 -8.61 -35.66
CA ALA A 698 -6.54 -7.54 -35.75
C ALA A 698 -5.43 -7.91 -36.74
N MET A 699 -5.08 -6.99 -37.62
CA MET A 699 -3.94 -7.08 -38.52
C MET A 699 -2.92 -6.00 -38.16
N LEU A 700 -1.65 -6.37 -38.11
CA LEU A 700 -0.56 -5.52 -37.63
C LEU A 700 0.56 -5.41 -38.66
N SER A 701 1.21 -4.25 -38.72
CA SER A 701 2.37 -4.04 -39.62
C SER A 701 3.69 -4.55 -39.03
N ARG A 702 3.82 -4.55 -37.70
CA ARG A 702 4.99 -4.98 -36.90
C ARG A 702 4.49 -5.54 -35.55
N GLU A 703 5.39 -5.83 -34.61
CA GLU A 703 5.01 -6.07 -33.21
C GLU A 703 4.29 -4.84 -32.65
N VAL A 704 2.95 -4.92 -32.59
CA VAL A 704 2.08 -3.93 -31.99
C VAL A 704 1.33 -4.62 -30.86
N ILE A 705 1.33 -3.97 -29.70
CA ILE A 705 0.70 -4.50 -28.48
C ILE A 705 -0.82 -4.30 -28.60
N LEU A 706 -1.54 -5.36 -28.97
CA LEU A 706 -3.01 -5.36 -29.01
C LEU A 706 -3.65 -5.39 -27.61
N ALA A 707 -2.94 -5.95 -26.64
CA ALA A 707 -3.21 -5.87 -25.21
C ALA A 707 -1.88 -6.12 -24.47
N ALA A 708 -1.64 -5.42 -23.35
CA ALA A 708 -0.41 -5.59 -22.59
C ALA A 708 -0.24 -7.07 -22.17
N PRO A 709 0.94 -7.68 -22.36
CA PRO A 709 1.19 -9.00 -21.81
C PRO A 709 1.14 -8.90 -20.28
N THR A 710 0.33 -9.77 -19.67
CA THR A 710 0.18 -9.95 -18.22
C THR A 710 1.41 -10.59 -17.57
N ASP A 711 2.57 -10.51 -18.23
CA ASP A 711 3.80 -11.04 -17.67
C ASP A 711 4.23 -10.21 -16.45
N VAL A 712 4.90 -10.88 -15.51
CA VAL A 712 5.30 -10.26 -14.25
C VAL A 712 6.39 -9.21 -14.47
N GLY A 713 7.24 -9.39 -15.49
CA GLY A 713 8.36 -8.52 -15.78
C GLY A 713 7.93 -7.14 -16.28
N SER A 714 7.00 -7.10 -17.24
CA SER A 714 6.40 -5.88 -17.78
C SER A 714 5.71 -5.08 -16.67
N GLY A 715 4.95 -5.75 -15.81
CA GLY A 715 4.29 -5.12 -14.67
C GLY A 715 5.27 -4.52 -13.65
N ILE A 716 6.41 -5.17 -13.41
CA ILE A 716 7.47 -4.62 -12.56
C ILE A 716 8.08 -3.38 -13.22
N ILE A 717 8.40 -3.45 -14.51
CA ILE A 717 8.95 -2.29 -15.26
C ILE A 717 7.97 -1.11 -15.24
N ASP A 718 6.68 -1.36 -15.46
CA ASP A 718 5.62 -0.35 -15.38
C ASP A 718 5.55 0.27 -13.99
N LEU A 719 5.61 -0.54 -12.93
CA LEU A 719 5.64 -0.05 -11.56
C LEU A 719 6.87 0.83 -11.29
N LEU A 720 8.06 0.39 -11.72
CA LEU A 720 9.32 1.14 -11.57
C LEU A 720 9.31 2.46 -12.35
N ARG A 721 8.57 2.56 -13.46
CA ARG A 721 8.42 3.80 -14.25
C ARG A 721 7.27 4.68 -13.79
N SER A 722 6.40 4.17 -12.92
CA SER A 722 5.18 4.88 -12.52
C SER A 722 5.43 5.99 -11.48
N PRO A 723 4.50 6.95 -11.33
CA PRO A 723 4.57 8.00 -10.30
C PRO A 723 4.49 7.49 -8.83
N ILE A 724 4.39 6.17 -8.62
CA ILE A 724 4.24 5.56 -7.28
C ILE A 724 5.37 5.94 -6.32
N TRP A 725 6.56 6.22 -6.85
CA TRP A 725 7.74 6.61 -6.07
C TRP A 725 7.51 7.86 -5.24
N VAL A 726 6.65 8.79 -5.67
CA VAL A 726 6.29 9.97 -4.88
C VAL A 726 5.68 9.54 -3.53
N VAL A 727 4.81 8.53 -3.54
CA VAL A 727 4.18 7.98 -2.34
C VAL A 727 5.18 7.16 -1.53
N LEU A 728 5.97 6.29 -2.17
CA LEU A 728 6.93 5.43 -1.47
C LEU A 728 8.03 6.23 -0.78
N ILE A 729 8.55 7.28 -1.43
CA ILE A 729 9.51 8.21 -0.84
C ILE A 729 8.87 8.95 0.33
N ALA A 730 7.64 9.45 0.21
CA ALA A 730 6.94 10.10 1.31
C ALA A 730 6.76 9.15 2.53
N LEU A 731 6.41 7.89 2.29
CA LEU A 731 6.31 6.88 3.36
C LEU A 731 7.68 6.56 3.99
N ALA A 732 8.73 6.46 3.17
CA ALA A 732 10.10 6.26 3.65
C ALA A 732 10.58 7.45 4.50
N MET A 733 10.31 8.68 4.06
CA MET A 733 10.58 9.89 4.83
C MET A 733 9.83 9.89 6.17
N LEU A 734 8.55 9.49 6.19
CA LEU A 734 7.78 9.34 7.44
C LEU A 734 8.37 8.25 8.36
N ALA A 735 8.91 7.16 7.81
CA ALA A 735 9.60 6.13 8.59
C ALA A 735 10.90 6.68 9.21
N VAL A 736 11.71 7.39 8.42
CA VAL A 736 12.95 8.04 8.89
C VAL A 736 12.64 9.09 9.96
N ILE A 737 11.64 9.95 9.73
CA ILE A 737 11.09 10.88 10.72
C ILE A 737 10.77 10.10 12.01
N THR A 738 9.94 9.06 11.94
CA THR A 738 9.53 8.26 13.11
C THR A 738 10.71 7.68 13.89
N TYR A 739 11.81 7.31 13.20
CA TYR A 739 13.05 6.85 13.84
C TYR A 739 13.67 7.93 14.74
N PHE A 740 13.81 9.14 14.21
CA PHE A 740 14.41 10.29 14.92
C PHE A 740 13.49 10.88 16.00
N PHE A 741 12.17 10.82 15.84
CA PHE A 741 11.22 11.35 16.84
C PHE A 741 11.11 10.41 18.05
N LYS A 742 11.68 10.81 19.21
CA LYS A 742 11.45 10.14 20.51
C LYS A 742 9.97 10.24 20.90
N ARG A 743 9.45 9.19 21.54
CA ARG A 743 8.06 9.08 22.08
C ARG A 743 7.62 10.29 22.92
N SER A 744 8.58 11.04 23.46
CA SER A 744 8.38 12.20 24.33
C SER A 744 8.07 13.53 23.63
N TRP A 745 8.02 13.63 22.30
CA TRP A 745 7.79 14.93 21.64
C TRP A 745 6.30 15.29 21.57
N LEU A 746 5.39 14.32 21.36
CA LEU A 746 3.94 14.55 21.46
C LEU A 746 3.50 15.00 22.86
N SER A 747 4.22 14.55 23.90
CA SER A 747 4.02 15.01 25.28
C SER A 747 4.73 16.34 25.59
N ARG A 748 5.53 16.87 24.66
CA ARG A 748 6.33 18.11 24.80
C ARG A 748 5.98 19.17 23.76
N LEU A 749 5.01 18.93 22.87
CA LEU A 749 4.51 19.98 21.99
C LEU A 749 4.06 21.13 22.90
N PRO A 750 4.69 22.31 22.78
CA PRO A 750 4.27 23.48 23.52
C PRO A 750 2.79 23.68 23.26
N SER A 751 2.03 24.01 24.30
CA SER A 751 0.69 24.54 24.11
C SER A 751 0.76 25.62 23.04
N ILE A 752 0.16 25.37 21.86
CA ILE A 752 0.11 26.33 20.74
C ILE A 752 -0.63 27.62 21.15
N VAL A 753 -1.17 27.66 22.37
CA VAL A 753 -1.60 28.87 23.08
C VAL A 753 -0.92 28.86 24.45
N PRO A 754 0.00 29.78 24.77
CA PRO A 754 0.56 29.88 26.11
C PRO A 754 -0.56 30.12 27.13
N GLU A 755 -0.60 29.31 28.19
CA GLU A 755 -1.59 29.40 29.29
C GLU A 755 -1.59 30.77 30.01
N HIS A 756 -0.59 31.61 29.76
CA HIS A 756 -0.40 32.90 30.42
C HIS A 756 -0.83 34.14 29.61
N THR A 757 -1.45 33.99 28.43
CA THR A 757 -1.63 35.15 27.53
C THR A 757 -2.90 35.99 27.74
N PHE A 758 -3.68 35.85 28.82
CA PHE A 758 -4.75 36.83 29.14
C PHE A 758 -5.13 36.91 30.64
N PRO A 759 -4.36 37.61 31.49
CA PRO A 759 -4.86 38.07 32.80
C PRO A 759 -5.55 39.45 32.74
N GLU A 760 -5.34 40.25 31.68
CA GLU A 760 -5.66 41.69 31.71
C GLU A 760 -7.00 42.12 31.10
N LEU A 761 -7.87 41.18 30.68
CA LEU A 761 -9.22 41.52 30.17
C LEU A 761 -10.32 41.48 31.24
N ARG A 762 -9.97 41.70 32.51
CA ARG A 762 -10.93 42.05 33.57
C ARG A 762 -10.78 43.53 33.94
N GLY A 763 -11.24 44.43 33.07
CA GLY A 763 -11.28 45.86 33.43
C GLY A 763 -11.38 46.86 32.29
N VAL A 764 -11.29 46.46 31.03
CA VAL A 764 -11.30 47.43 29.91
C VAL A 764 -12.73 47.65 29.40
N THR A 765 -13.31 48.80 29.73
CA THR A 765 -14.43 49.39 29.00
C THR A 765 -13.92 49.83 27.62
N PHE A 766 -14.50 49.29 26.55
CA PHE A 766 -14.17 49.70 25.18
C PHE A 766 -14.69 51.12 24.91
N PRO A 767 -13.85 52.08 24.47
CA PRO A 767 -14.36 53.32 23.91
C PRO A 767 -14.94 53.05 22.52
N ALA A 768 -16.02 53.75 22.19
CA ALA A 768 -16.70 53.66 20.90
C ALA A 768 -15.72 53.98 19.76
N ILE A 769 -15.51 53.02 18.85
CA ILE A 769 -14.69 53.20 17.66
C ILE A 769 -15.58 53.80 16.56
N THR A 770 -15.33 55.07 16.24
CA THR A 770 -15.77 55.72 15.00
C THR A 770 -15.00 55.13 13.83
N LEU A 771 -15.73 54.54 12.87
CA LEU A 771 -15.19 54.03 11.61
C LEU A 771 -14.59 55.17 10.78
N PRO A 772 -13.32 55.08 10.29
CA PRO A 772 -12.83 55.98 9.27
C PRO A 772 -13.43 55.60 7.91
N GLN A 773 -13.95 56.61 7.19
CA GLN A 773 -14.37 56.47 5.80
C GLN A 773 -13.18 56.05 4.93
N LEU A 774 -13.20 54.82 4.41
CA LEU A 774 -12.30 54.39 3.34
C LEU A 774 -12.80 54.94 2.00
N SER A 775 -12.11 55.96 1.48
CA SER A 775 -12.22 56.40 0.09
C SER A 775 -11.56 55.38 -0.84
N LEU A 776 -12.38 54.64 -1.59
CA LEU A 776 -11.94 53.79 -2.70
C LEU A 776 -11.29 54.64 -3.80
N PRO A 777 -10.09 54.29 -4.33
CA PRO A 777 -9.61 54.87 -5.57
C PRO A 777 -10.45 54.33 -6.74
N LYS A 778 -11.03 55.24 -7.52
CA LYS A 778 -11.69 54.94 -8.79
C LYS A 778 -10.64 54.39 -9.76
N MET A 779 -10.76 53.11 -10.14
CA MET A 779 -9.99 52.53 -11.24
C MET A 779 -10.87 52.51 -12.48
N ASN A 780 -10.47 53.30 -13.49
CA ASN A 780 -11.13 53.38 -14.80
C ASN A 780 -11.00 52.03 -15.53
N LEU A 781 -12.14 51.46 -15.89
CA LEU A 781 -12.28 50.40 -16.87
C LEU A 781 -12.33 51.03 -18.27
N SER A 782 -11.17 51.21 -18.90
CA SER A 782 -11.08 51.33 -20.35
C SER A 782 -9.65 51.06 -20.82
N ASP A 783 -9.57 50.16 -21.80
CA ASP A 783 -8.49 49.95 -22.77
C ASP A 783 -7.57 48.72 -22.62
N SER A 784 -7.83 47.79 -23.53
CA SER A 784 -6.88 46.98 -24.30
C SER A 784 -6.41 45.63 -23.74
N PHE A 785 -7.17 44.61 -24.15
CA PHE A 785 -6.66 43.30 -24.57
C PHE A 785 -5.56 43.42 -25.64
N LEU A 786 -4.67 42.40 -25.67
CA LEU A 786 -3.74 41.98 -26.74
C LEU A 786 -2.41 42.75 -26.91
N LYS A 787 -1.30 42.13 -26.44
CA LYS A 787 -0.10 41.77 -27.24
C LYS A 787 0.99 41.05 -26.39
N PRO A 788 1.69 40.04 -26.94
CA PRO A 788 2.80 39.35 -26.26
C PRO A 788 4.04 40.25 -26.19
N LYS A 789 4.76 40.20 -25.06
CA LYS A 789 6.00 40.96 -24.82
C LYS A 789 7.18 40.31 -25.57
N PRO A 790 8.02 41.06 -26.32
CA PRO A 790 9.21 40.50 -26.97
C PRO A 790 10.34 40.23 -25.95
N PRO A 791 11.26 39.30 -26.24
CA PRO A 791 12.36 38.94 -25.34
C PRO A 791 13.40 40.07 -25.25
N THR A 792 13.86 40.35 -24.03
CA THR A 792 14.94 41.29 -23.74
C THR A 792 16.31 40.72 -24.16
N PRO A 793 17.23 41.52 -24.73
CA PRO A 793 18.57 41.06 -25.08
C PRO A 793 19.41 40.86 -23.82
N VAL A 794 20.11 39.73 -23.73
CA VAL A 794 21.11 39.45 -22.70
C VAL A 794 22.47 39.97 -23.18
N THR A 795 23.01 40.98 -22.51
CA THR A 795 24.41 41.40 -22.63
C THR A 795 25.34 40.47 -21.86
N PRO A 796 26.52 40.11 -22.37
CA PRO A 796 27.47 39.24 -21.67
C PRO A 796 28.12 39.97 -20.48
N PRO A 797 28.40 39.28 -19.36
CA PRO A 797 29.08 39.88 -18.22
C PRO A 797 30.57 40.10 -18.50
N ALA A 798 31.09 41.23 -18.02
CA ALA A 798 32.49 41.63 -18.10
C ALA A 798 33.42 40.69 -17.31
N ALA A 799 34.63 40.48 -17.84
CA ALA A 799 35.68 39.67 -17.23
C ALA A 799 36.16 40.26 -15.88
N PRO A 800 36.38 39.44 -14.84
CA PRO A 800 36.97 39.91 -13.60
C PRO A 800 38.50 40.10 -13.72
N ALA A 801 39.00 41.17 -13.11
CA ALA A 801 40.41 41.53 -13.03
C ALA A 801 41.25 40.52 -12.21
N PRO A 802 42.55 40.37 -12.50
CA PRO A 802 43.41 39.41 -11.81
C PRO A 802 43.70 39.86 -10.37
N ILE A 803 43.41 39.00 -9.40
CA ILE A 803 43.84 39.16 -8.01
C ILE A 803 45.28 38.65 -7.91
N ILE A 804 46.22 39.56 -7.71
CA ILE A 804 47.59 39.28 -7.30
C ILE A 804 47.58 39.06 -5.78
N VAL A 805 47.96 37.87 -5.32
CA VAL A 805 48.21 37.59 -3.90
C VAL A 805 49.71 37.39 -3.73
N GLU A 806 50.35 38.34 -3.03
CA GLU A 806 51.73 38.22 -2.55
C GLU A 806 51.82 37.21 -1.38
N PRO A 807 52.90 36.41 -1.30
CA PRO A 807 53.08 35.44 -0.23
C PRO A 807 53.56 36.10 1.07
N GLN A 808 52.82 35.87 2.17
CA GLN A 808 53.27 36.15 3.54
C GLN A 808 54.05 34.94 4.11
N PRO A 809 55.18 35.14 4.82
CA PRO A 809 56.02 34.06 5.33
C PRO A 809 55.46 33.44 6.62
N ILE A 810 55.48 32.10 6.69
CA ILE A 810 55.07 31.31 7.86
C ILE A 810 56.26 31.13 8.81
N ALA A 811 56.08 31.47 10.09
CA ALA A 811 57.03 31.25 11.17
C ALA A 811 57.14 29.75 11.52
N ALA A 812 58.37 29.31 11.79
CA ALA A 812 58.75 27.93 12.07
C ALA A 812 58.22 27.43 13.42
N HIS A 813 57.56 26.27 13.40
CA HIS A 813 57.49 25.35 14.54
C HIS A 813 58.12 24.02 14.13
N GLU A 814 59.23 23.68 14.78
CA GLU A 814 59.92 22.41 14.64
C GLU A 814 59.01 21.26 15.10
N SER A 815 58.78 20.29 14.21
CA SER A 815 58.30 18.96 14.59
C SER A 815 59.09 17.90 13.84
N SER A 816 59.56 16.94 14.61
CA SER A 816 60.53 15.89 14.31
C SER A 816 60.16 15.00 13.13
N ALA A 817 61.08 14.84 12.18
CA ALA A 817 60.95 13.92 11.05
C ALA A 817 60.95 12.43 11.50
N PRO A 818 60.08 11.57 10.93
CA PRO A 818 59.91 10.17 11.34
C PRO A 818 60.98 9.20 10.81
N LEU A 819 62.04 9.69 10.16
CA LEU A 819 63.04 8.86 9.48
C LEU A 819 64.43 9.49 9.53
N SER A 820 65.43 8.77 10.02
CA SER A 820 66.84 9.12 9.79
C SER A 820 67.59 7.90 9.25
N ILE A 821 68.41 8.15 8.22
CA ILE A 821 69.23 7.15 7.52
C ILE A 821 70.68 7.59 7.66
N SER A 822 71.56 6.71 8.12
CA SER A 822 73.00 6.97 8.17
C SER A 822 73.78 5.74 7.73
N THR A 823 74.79 5.94 6.89
CA THR A 823 75.72 4.90 6.42
C THR A 823 77.09 5.11 7.07
N ARG A 824 77.74 4.02 7.48
CA ARG A 824 79.17 4.03 7.85
C ARG A 824 79.87 2.87 7.14
N PRO A 825 81.02 3.09 6.49
CA PRO A 825 81.79 2.01 5.90
C PRO A 825 82.57 1.29 7.00
N SER A 826 82.45 -0.03 7.11
CA SER A 826 83.36 -0.85 7.92
C SER A 826 84.52 -1.35 7.06
N SER A 827 85.72 -1.14 7.58
CA SER A 827 87.00 -1.54 7.01
C SER A 827 87.32 -3.02 7.29
N GLY A 828 87.68 -3.80 6.26
CA GLY A 828 88.47 -5.03 6.39
C GLY A 828 87.92 -6.27 5.66
N ALA A 829 88.60 -6.66 4.57
CA ALA A 829 88.45 -7.87 3.72
C ALA A 829 87.32 -7.87 2.65
N PRO A 830 87.56 -8.49 1.46
CA PRO A 830 86.88 -8.11 0.21
C PRO A 830 85.49 -8.72 0.09
N GLY A 831 84.50 -7.90 0.42
CA GLY A 831 83.07 -8.12 0.23
C GLY A 831 82.33 -6.98 0.89
N VAL A 832 82.27 -5.82 0.24
CA VAL A 832 81.70 -4.60 0.85
C VAL A 832 80.17 -4.66 0.80
N GLU A 833 79.56 -5.19 1.87
CA GLU A 833 78.19 -4.90 2.27
C GLU A 833 78.10 -3.44 2.76
N ILE A 834 77.17 -2.65 2.19
CA ILE A 834 76.80 -1.33 2.71
C ILE A 834 75.66 -1.53 3.70
N ASP A 835 75.95 -1.43 4.99
CA ASP A 835 74.97 -1.59 6.06
C ASP A 835 74.14 -0.31 6.23
N LEU A 836 72.88 -0.34 5.77
CA LEU A 836 71.99 0.81 5.70
C LEU A 836 71.02 0.77 6.89
N LYS A 837 71.31 1.50 7.97
CA LYS A 837 70.45 1.56 9.16
C LYS A 837 69.43 2.69 9.06
N ILE A 838 68.17 2.31 8.88
CA ILE A 838 67.01 3.20 8.96
C ILE A 838 66.37 3.03 10.34
N ARG A 839 66.33 4.10 11.14
CA ARG A 839 65.72 4.06 12.48
C ARG A 839 64.35 4.74 12.47
N PHE A 840 63.31 3.97 12.74
CA PHE A 840 61.96 4.47 13.01
C PHE A 840 61.78 4.74 14.51
N HIS A 841 61.08 5.80 14.88
CA HIS A 841 60.64 6.02 16.26
C HIS A 841 59.14 5.78 16.34
N LEU A 842 58.75 4.59 16.83
CA LEU A 842 57.40 4.27 17.24
C LEU A 842 57.26 4.43 18.77
N PRO A 843 56.12 4.91 19.29
CA PRO A 843 55.91 5.02 20.73
C PRO A 843 55.90 3.63 21.39
N GLN A 844 56.58 3.48 22.53
CA GLN A 844 56.68 2.20 23.23
C GLN A 844 55.33 1.77 23.81
N PHE A 845 54.86 0.58 23.42
CA PHE A 845 54.01 -0.26 24.28
C PHE A 845 54.88 -1.36 24.88
N LYS A 846 55.07 -1.32 26.20
CA LYS A 846 55.82 -2.30 26.98
C LYS A 846 55.07 -3.64 27.04
N ASN A 847 55.85 -4.72 26.93
CA ASN A 847 55.60 -6.13 27.29
C ASN A 847 55.34 -7.10 26.12
N PHE A 848 56.41 -7.47 25.43
CA PHE A 848 56.55 -8.78 24.78
C PHE A 848 58.03 -9.20 24.83
N SER A 849 58.45 -9.75 25.96
CA SER A 849 59.67 -10.56 26.05
C SER A 849 59.25 -11.97 26.44
N GLU A 850 59.52 -12.93 25.55
CA GLU A 850 59.54 -14.40 25.70
C GLU A 850 58.73 -15.12 24.62
N TRP A 851 59.28 -15.21 23.41
CA TRP A 851 58.88 -16.25 22.44
C TRP A 851 60.15 -16.91 21.88
N GLN A 852 60.50 -18.07 22.45
CA GLN A 852 61.39 -19.03 21.78
C GLN A 852 60.60 -19.75 20.68
N PHE A 853 61.11 -19.75 19.45
CA PHE A 853 60.51 -20.50 18.34
C PHE A 853 60.84 -22.00 18.49
N GLN A 854 59.84 -22.81 18.86
CA GLN A 854 59.88 -24.26 18.60
C GLN A 854 59.73 -24.50 17.09
N LYS A 855 60.52 -25.45 16.55
CA LYS A 855 60.44 -25.91 15.16
C LYS A 855 58.97 -26.25 14.80
N PRO A 856 58.38 -25.66 13.75
CA PRO A 856 57.01 -25.99 13.37
C PRO A 856 57.01 -27.42 12.83
N ASN A 857 56.30 -28.30 13.53
CA ASN A 857 56.02 -29.64 13.07
C ASN A 857 55.09 -29.51 11.85
N VAL A 858 55.57 -29.82 10.65
CA VAL A 858 54.84 -29.61 9.36
C VAL A 858 53.52 -30.42 9.31
N GLY A 859 53.32 -31.37 10.23
CA GLY A 859 52.08 -32.11 10.40
C GLY A 859 50.91 -31.38 11.10
N SER A 860 51.05 -30.11 11.52
CA SER A 860 50.00 -29.40 12.30
C SER A 860 49.56 -28.05 11.72
N ILE A 861 49.61 -27.85 10.40
CA ILE A 861 49.15 -26.59 9.76
C ILE A 861 47.62 -26.46 9.82
N LEU A 862 46.89 -27.59 9.78
CA LEU A 862 45.46 -27.71 10.00
C LEU A 862 45.21 -29.05 10.70
N GLN A 863 45.10 -29.06 12.03
CA GLN A 863 44.50 -30.20 12.71
C GLN A 863 43.00 -29.96 12.80
N TRP A 864 42.25 -30.73 12.02
CA TRP A 864 40.82 -30.89 12.25
C TRP A 864 40.69 -31.75 13.49
N ALA A 865 40.16 -31.20 14.59
CA ALA A 865 39.68 -32.05 15.67
C ALA A 865 38.72 -33.08 15.05
N SER A 866 38.84 -34.36 15.40
CA SER A 866 37.92 -35.40 14.90
C SER A 866 36.49 -34.98 15.23
N PHE A 867 35.77 -34.52 14.21
CA PHE A 867 34.52 -33.80 14.38
C PHE A 867 33.37 -34.77 14.15
N ASP A 868 32.66 -35.13 15.22
CA ASP A 868 31.41 -35.85 15.08
C ASP A 868 30.33 -34.85 14.64
N PHE A 869 30.07 -34.83 13.33
CA PHE A 869 29.05 -33.98 12.72
C PHE A 869 27.64 -34.33 13.19
N GLY A 870 27.43 -35.41 13.94
CA GLY A 870 26.09 -35.80 14.36
C GLY A 870 25.21 -36.06 13.15
N ASN A 871 25.33 -37.27 12.60
CA ASN A 871 24.54 -37.72 11.44
C ASN A 871 24.80 -36.86 10.16
N PRO A 872 26.00 -36.96 9.55
CA PRO A 872 26.45 -36.10 8.44
C PRO A 872 25.61 -36.24 7.15
N GLY A 873 24.79 -37.29 7.04
CA GLY A 873 23.92 -37.52 5.88
C GLY A 873 22.96 -36.35 5.61
N TRP A 874 22.52 -35.63 6.65
CA TRP A 874 21.63 -34.47 6.48
C TRP A 874 22.34 -33.27 5.87
N LEU A 875 23.60 -33.01 6.26
CA LEU A 875 24.41 -31.95 5.67
C LEU A 875 24.81 -32.28 4.23
N LEU A 876 25.22 -33.51 3.97
CA LEU A 876 25.55 -33.97 2.62
C LEU A 876 24.32 -33.94 1.72
N GLY A 877 23.15 -34.33 2.23
CA GLY A 877 21.88 -34.21 1.54
C GLY A 877 21.51 -32.75 1.25
N ALA A 878 21.73 -31.85 2.21
CA ALA A 878 21.51 -30.41 1.99
C ALA A 878 22.43 -29.85 0.90
N ILE A 879 23.72 -30.19 0.91
CA ILE A 879 24.69 -29.76 -0.11
C ILE A 879 24.30 -30.33 -1.49
N ALA A 880 23.91 -31.60 -1.56
CA ALA A 880 23.46 -32.23 -2.80
C ALA A 880 22.20 -31.56 -3.36
N LEU A 881 21.21 -31.24 -2.50
CA LEU A 881 20.01 -30.52 -2.92
C LEU A 881 20.31 -29.10 -3.36
N ALA A 882 21.24 -28.39 -2.69
CA ALA A 882 21.68 -27.07 -3.12
C ALA A 882 22.37 -27.12 -4.49
N ALA A 883 23.23 -28.11 -4.72
CA ALA A 883 23.90 -28.30 -6.01
C ALA A 883 22.92 -28.66 -7.13
N LEU A 884 21.96 -29.54 -6.86
CA LEU A 884 20.88 -29.89 -7.79
C LEU A 884 19.96 -28.69 -8.05
N GLY A 885 19.70 -27.87 -7.03
CA GLY A 885 18.96 -26.62 -7.14
C GLY A 885 19.66 -25.66 -8.09
N GLN A 886 20.96 -25.46 -7.91
CA GLN A 886 21.75 -24.62 -8.80
C GLN A 886 21.79 -25.15 -10.24
N ALA A 887 21.94 -26.46 -10.42
CA ALA A 887 21.91 -27.10 -11.74
C ALA A 887 20.54 -26.95 -12.42
N ALA A 888 19.44 -27.02 -11.65
CA ALA A 888 18.09 -26.79 -12.16
C ALA A 888 17.89 -25.34 -12.60
N ILE A 889 18.40 -24.36 -11.83
CA ILE A 889 18.38 -22.93 -12.23
C ILE A 889 19.18 -22.73 -13.52
N PHE A 890 20.39 -23.29 -13.63
CA PHE A 890 21.19 -23.21 -14.87
C PHE A 890 20.51 -23.89 -16.06
N SER A 891 19.65 -24.88 -15.82
CA SER A 891 18.84 -25.54 -16.85
C SER A 891 17.50 -24.84 -17.13
N GLN A 892 17.37 -23.55 -16.76
CA GLN A 892 16.16 -22.73 -16.90
C GLN A 892 14.92 -23.25 -16.16
N ARG A 893 15.10 -24.13 -15.16
CA ARG A 893 14.02 -24.62 -14.28
C ARG A 893 14.06 -23.89 -12.93
N PHE A 894 13.76 -22.59 -12.98
CA PHE A 894 13.92 -21.70 -11.83
C PHE A 894 13.09 -22.14 -10.60
N GLU A 895 11.83 -22.51 -10.79
CA GLU A 895 10.94 -22.92 -9.70
C GLU A 895 11.45 -24.18 -8.97
N ALA A 896 11.84 -25.21 -9.74
CA ALA A 896 12.41 -26.43 -9.18
C ALA A 896 13.72 -26.14 -8.44
N GLY A 897 14.54 -25.25 -8.99
CA GLY A 897 15.77 -24.78 -8.35
C GLY A 897 15.54 -24.13 -7.00
N MET A 898 14.55 -23.23 -6.91
CA MET A 898 14.16 -22.55 -5.68
C MET A 898 13.63 -23.52 -4.63
N VAL A 899 12.81 -24.50 -5.02
CA VAL A 899 12.32 -25.55 -4.11
C VAL A 899 13.46 -26.39 -3.56
N LEU A 900 14.41 -26.80 -4.40
CA LEU A 900 15.57 -27.58 -3.98
C LEU A 900 16.48 -26.79 -3.02
N TYR A 901 16.65 -25.49 -3.23
CA TYR A 901 17.34 -24.61 -2.29
C TYR A 901 16.60 -24.45 -0.96
N ALA A 902 15.28 -24.31 -0.98
CA ALA A 902 14.46 -24.25 0.23
C ALA A 902 14.55 -25.55 1.04
N LEU A 903 14.56 -26.70 0.36
CA LEU A 903 14.75 -28.01 0.99
C LEU A 903 16.16 -28.18 1.56
N ALA A 904 17.20 -27.74 0.83
CA ALA A 904 18.58 -27.72 1.33
C ALA A 904 18.71 -26.87 2.62
N MET A 905 18.08 -25.69 2.63
CA MET A 905 18.05 -24.83 3.80
C MET A 905 17.30 -25.48 4.98
N ALA A 906 16.14 -26.09 4.72
CA ALA A 906 15.36 -26.80 5.73
C ALA A 906 16.16 -27.97 6.35
N LEU A 907 16.88 -28.76 5.53
CA LEU A 907 17.73 -29.84 6.01
C LEU A 907 18.91 -29.33 6.85
N THR A 908 19.52 -28.21 6.45
CA THR A 908 20.62 -27.59 7.21
C THR A 908 20.14 -27.10 8.58
N ILE A 909 18.97 -26.44 8.62
CA ILE A 909 18.35 -25.98 9.86
C ILE A 909 17.96 -27.18 10.74
N TYR A 910 17.40 -28.23 10.14
CA TYR A 910 17.04 -29.46 10.86
C TYR A 910 18.25 -30.13 11.49
N TRP A 911 19.35 -30.26 10.73
CA TRP A 911 20.62 -30.78 11.24
C TRP A 911 21.16 -29.91 12.39
N ALA A 912 21.16 -28.57 12.23
CA ALA A 912 21.64 -27.64 13.24
C ALA A 912 20.81 -27.67 14.53
N TYR A 913 19.50 -27.92 14.41
CA TYR A 913 18.58 -28.10 15.54
C TYR A 913 18.82 -29.44 16.26
N ARG A 914 19.09 -30.52 15.52
CA ARG A 914 19.33 -31.86 16.08
C ARG A 914 20.70 -32.00 16.73
N ASN A 915 21.69 -31.20 16.31
CA ASN A 915 23.06 -31.29 16.78
C ASN A 915 23.57 -29.97 17.39
N PRO A 916 22.95 -29.47 18.47
CA PRO A 916 23.30 -28.17 19.07
C PRO A 916 24.75 -28.13 19.59
N SER A 917 25.26 -29.25 20.10
CA SER A 917 26.65 -29.36 20.55
C SER A 917 27.65 -29.41 19.39
N ALA A 918 27.26 -29.89 18.21
CA ALA A 918 28.08 -29.79 17.00
C ALA A 918 28.05 -28.36 16.45
N ARG A 919 26.91 -27.67 16.53
CA ARG A 919 26.79 -26.24 16.16
C ARG A 919 27.70 -25.34 16.99
N GLU A 920 27.73 -25.53 18.31
CA GLU A 920 28.62 -24.78 19.22
C GLU A 920 30.10 -25.13 18.97
N ARG A 921 30.43 -26.41 18.84
CA ARG A 921 31.81 -26.86 18.62
C ARG A 921 32.35 -26.56 17.20
N ALA A 922 31.50 -26.48 16.17
CA ALA A 922 31.90 -26.07 14.82
C ALA A 922 32.33 -24.60 14.77
N ALA A 923 31.73 -23.74 15.61
CA ALA A 923 32.12 -22.35 15.74
C ALA A 923 33.48 -22.20 16.45
N GLU A 924 33.83 -23.14 17.33
CA GLU A 924 35.05 -23.13 18.15
C GLU A 924 36.25 -23.87 17.55
N SER A 925 36.04 -24.84 16.65
CA SER A 925 37.07 -25.84 16.27
C SER A 925 38.05 -25.43 15.18
N ALA A 926 37.72 -24.44 14.35
CA ALA A 926 38.60 -24.01 13.26
C ALA A 926 39.52 -22.88 13.73
N THR A 927 40.76 -23.19 14.12
CA THR A 927 41.72 -22.18 14.60
C THR A 927 43.05 -22.24 13.83
N PHE A 928 43.48 -21.10 13.31
CA PHE A 928 44.88 -20.94 12.91
C PHE A 928 45.72 -20.82 14.19
N HIS A 929 46.61 -21.78 14.43
CA HIS A 929 47.49 -21.75 15.59
C HIS A 929 48.60 -20.70 15.47
N SER A 930 48.94 -20.27 14.24
CA SER A 930 49.98 -19.26 13.98
C SER A 930 49.39 -17.95 13.44
N ARG A 931 49.64 -16.85 14.17
CA ARG A 931 49.34 -15.49 13.71
C ARG A 931 50.08 -15.15 12.41
N ALA A 932 51.25 -15.74 12.16
CA ALA A 932 51.99 -15.55 10.92
C ALA A 932 51.26 -16.16 9.72
N ILE A 933 50.65 -17.35 9.87
CA ILE A 933 49.88 -17.99 8.79
C ILE A 933 48.63 -17.16 8.45
N GLU A 934 47.92 -16.67 9.48
CA GLU A 934 46.76 -15.79 9.28
C GLU A 934 47.15 -14.52 8.51
N ILE A 935 48.25 -13.86 8.89
CA ILE A 935 48.76 -12.67 8.18
C ILE A 935 49.15 -13.03 6.74
N ILE A 936 49.87 -14.13 6.51
CA ILE A 936 50.26 -14.58 5.17
C ILE A 936 49.02 -14.82 4.30
N LEU A 937 47.97 -15.43 4.84
CA LEU A 937 46.72 -15.67 4.11
C LEU A 937 45.94 -14.38 3.83
N ILE A 938 45.91 -13.42 4.75
CA ILE A 938 45.31 -12.10 4.50
C ILE A 938 46.10 -11.37 3.40
N VAL A 939 47.43 -11.36 3.49
CA VAL A 939 48.29 -10.73 2.49
C VAL A 939 48.12 -11.41 1.12
N ALA A 940 48.06 -12.73 1.08
CA ALA A 940 47.80 -13.48 -0.15
C ALA A 940 46.41 -13.18 -0.71
N LEU A 941 45.37 -13.14 0.13
CA LEU A 941 44.01 -12.77 -0.27
C LEU A 941 43.98 -11.37 -0.90
N ILE A 942 44.54 -10.37 -0.21
CA ILE A 942 44.58 -8.99 -0.70
C ILE A 942 45.39 -8.91 -2.00
N LEU A 943 46.51 -9.61 -2.11
CA LEU A 943 47.33 -9.63 -3.32
C LEU A 943 46.55 -10.21 -4.52
N VAL A 944 45.92 -11.38 -4.35
CA VAL A 944 45.16 -12.02 -5.44
C VAL A 944 43.92 -11.17 -5.78
N SER A 945 43.22 -10.62 -4.79
CA SER A 945 42.09 -9.72 -5.01
C SER A 945 42.51 -8.43 -5.73
N THR A 946 43.70 -7.91 -5.44
CA THR A 946 44.28 -6.76 -6.14
C THR A 946 44.53 -7.09 -7.60
N ILE A 947 45.15 -8.23 -7.88
CA ILE A 947 45.36 -8.68 -9.27
C ILE A 947 44.01 -8.85 -9.97
N ALA A 948 43.03 -9.50 -9.35
CA ALA A 948 41.72 -9.74 -9.93
C ALA A 948 40.96 -8.45 -10.29
N ARG A 949 41.15 -7.38 -9.52
CA ARG A 949 40.50 -6.08 -9.74
C ARG A 949 41.26 -5.19 -10.72
N TYR A 950 42.58 -5.17 -10.67
CA TYR A 950 43.40 -4.23 -11.47
C TYR A 950 43.92 -4.82 -12.78
N TYR A 951 43.95 -6.15 -12.93
CA TYR A 951 44.47 -6.79 -14.14
C TYR A 951 43.63 -6.40 -15.36
N GLN A 952 44.26 -5.74 -16.33
CA GLN A 952 43.62 -5.25 -17.57
C GLN A 952 42.32 -4.45 -17.31
N LEU A 953 42.32 -3.59 -16.29
CA LEU A 953 41.17 -2.77 -15.89
C LEU A 953 40.69 -1.81 -17.00
N ASP A 954 41.58 -1.46 -17.92
CA ASP A 954 41.32 -0.67 -19.12
C ASP A 954 40.82 -1.54 -20.31
N LYS A 955 41.34 -2.76 -20.47
CA LYS A 955 41.18 -3.58 -21.70
C LYS A 955 40.10 -4.66 -21.64
N LYS A 956 39.72 -5.17 -20.46
CA LYS A 956 38.88 -6.37 -20.31
C LYS A 956 37.50 -6.14 -19.69
N VAL A 957 37.07 -4.89 -19.56
CA VAL A 957 35.72 -4.57 -19.07
C VAL A 957 34.72 -4.73 -20.23
N TYR A 958 33.56 -5.34 -19.96
CA TYR A 958 32.50 -5.59 -20.94
C TYR A 958 31.85 -4.27 -21.38
N GLY A 959 32.39 -3.66 -22.44
CA GLY A 959 31.91 -2.39 -22.97
C GLY A 959 32.08 -1.18 -22.04
N LEU A 960 31.65 -0.01 -22.51
CA LEU A 960 31.37 1.16 -21.67
C LEU A 960 29.88 1.10 -21.34
N GLU A 961 29.57 0.77 -20.08
CA GLU A 961 28.20 0.75 -19.59
C GLU A 961 27.65 2.19 -19.57
N GLY A 962 26.34 2.35 -19.81
CA GLY A 962 25.71 3.65 -19.99
C GLY A 962 25.79 4.51 -18.73
N ASP A 963 25.56 3.91 -17.56
CA ASP A 963 25.62 4.59 -16.28
C ASP A 963 27.08 4.86 -15.84
N GLU A 964 28.03 3.97 -16.12
CA GLU A 964 29.47 4.20 -15.93
C GLU A 964 29.91 5.46 -16.70
N THR A 965 29.45 5.58 -17.95
CA THR A 965 29.76 6.71 -18.84
C THR A 965 29.21 8.01 -18.27
N LYS A 966 27.91 8.02 -17.92
CA LYS A 966 27.24 9.20 -17.37
C LYS A 966 27.87 9.62 -16.03
N TRP A 967 28.18 8.67 -15.15
CA TRP A 967 28.75 8.97 -13.84
C TRP A 967 30.15 9.55 -13.95
N THR A 968 31.01 8.95 -14.78
CA THR A 968 32.38 9.43 -14.99
C THR A 968 32.41 10.79 -15.69
N MET A 969 31.59 10.99 -16.74
CA MET A 969 31.47 12.29 -17.40
C MET A 969 30.94 13.36 -16.46
N GLN A 970 29.98 13.01 -15.58
CA GLN A 970 29.44 13.96 -14.63
C GLN A 970 30.48 14.37 -13.57
N VAL A 971 31.37 13.45 -13.14
CA VAL A 971 32.52 13.81 -12.30
C VAL A 971 33.40 14.83 -13.02
N TRP A 972 33.71 14.61 -14.29
CA TRP A 972 34.51 15.54 -15.09
C TRP A 972 33.85 16.91 -15.23
N PHE A 973 32.57 16.95 -15.66
CA PHE A 973 31.83 18.21 -15.79
C PHE A 973 31.74 18.96 -14.46
N SER A 974 31.25 18.30 -13.40
CA SER A 974 30.90 19.00 -12.16
C SER A 974 32.12 19.39 -11.32
N THR A 975 33.18 18.57 -11.32
CA THR A 975 34.31 18.73 -10.36
C THR A 975 35.63 19.15 -11.00
N ILE A 976 35.78 18.96 -12.31
CA ILE A 976 37.01 19.29 -13.04
C ILE A 976 36.81 20.53 -13.89
N THR A 977 35.80 20.55 -14.78
CA THR A 977 35.51 21.74 -15.61
C THR A 977 34.65 22.78 -14.89
N GLY A 978 33.92 22.38 -13.84
CA GLY A 978 32.99 23.23 -13.10
C GLY A 978 31.69 23.52 -13.86
N GLU A 979 31.41 22.77 -14.92
CA GLU A 979 30.21 22.90 -15.74
C GLU A 979 29.06 22.07 -15.18
N GLN A 980 27.87 22.67 -15.10
CA GLN A 980 26.65 22.01 -14.66
C GLN A 980 25.87 21.49 -15.86
N ARG A 981 26.39 20.43 -16.50
CA ARG A 981 25.77 19.74 -17.63
C ARG A 981 25.85 18.21 -17.48
N GLY A 982 25.01 17.49 -18.21
CA GLY A 982 24.93 16.03 -18.19
C GLY A 982 23.75 15.48 -17.40
N ASP A 983 23.35 14.26 -17.73
CA ASP A 983 22.16 13.57 -17.19
C ASP A 983 22.19 13.41 -15.67
N PHE A 984 23.38 13.38 -15.05
CA PHE A 984 23.58 13.14 -13.62
C PHE A 984 23.97 14.40 -12.81
N SER A 985 23.80 15.59 -13.40
CA SER A 985 24.14 16.87 -12.75
C SER A 985 23.45 17.08 -11.41
N HIS A 986 22.23 16.58 -11.25
CA HIS A 986 21.51 16.60 -9.98
C HIS A 986 22.13 15.68 -8.92
N HIS A 987 22.63 14.50 -9.31
CA HIS A 987 23.28 13.55 -8.39
C HIS A 987 24.57 14.09 -7.77
N PHE A 988 25.25 15.03 -8.42
CA PHE A 988 26.40 15.71 -7.82
C PHE A 988 26.03 16.43 -6.51
N TYR A 989 24.82 16.98 -6.41
CA TYR A 989 24.33 17.65 -5.21
C TYR A 989 23.74 16.68 -4.19
N ASP A 990 23.07 15.63 -4.64
CA ASP A 990 22.41 14.66 -3.76
C ASP A 990 23.38 13.63 -3.17
N GLN A 991 24.42 13.26 -3.93
CA GLN A 991 25.39 12.21 -3.60
C GLN A 991 26.85 12.67 -3.80
N PRO A 992 27.25 13.84 -3.27
CA PRO A 992 28.51 14.50 -3.63
C PRO A 992 29.74 13.65 -3.32
N VAL A 993 29.70 12.80 -2.29
CA VAL A 993 30.84 12.04 -1.77
C VAL A 993 31.46 11.14 -2.83
N ASP A 994 30.66 10.44 -3.64
CA ASP A 994 31.20 9.56 -4.67
C ASP A 994 31.86 10.37 -5.82
N PHE A 995 31.29 11.53 -6.15
CA PHE A 995 31.88 12.43 -7.13
C PHE A 995 33.20 13.01 -6.65
N TRP A 996 33.30 13.43 -5.38
CA TRP A 996 34.54 13.91 -4.79
C TRP A 996 35.61 12.81 -4.74
N LEU A 997 35.22 11.59 -4.38
CA LEU A 997 36.11 10.44 -4.35
C LEU A 997 36.70 10.19 -5.75
N LYS A 998 35.87 10.03 -6.77
CA LYS A 998 36.33 9.79 -8.15
C LYS A 998 37.13 10.97 -8.71
N SER A 999 36.75 12.20 -8.36
CA SER A 999 37.50 13.42 -8.73
C SER A 999 38.93 13.39 -8.20
N ALA A 1000 39.13 12.95 -6.95
CA ALA A 1000 40.48 12.83 -6.38
C ALA A 1000 41.36 11.86 -7.18
N PHE A 1001 40.81 10.71 -7.59
CA PHE A 1001 41.55 9.75 -8.42
C PHE A 1001 41.79 10.25 -9.85
N MET A 1002 40.82 10.94 -10.47
CA MET A 1002 41.01 11.55 -11.80
C MET A 1002 42.08 12.64 -11.78
N ARG A 1003 42.18 13.43 -10.71
CA ARG A 1003 43.23 14.44 -10.53
C ARG A 1003 44.63 13.82 -10.35
N VAL A 1004 44.71 12.63 -9.75
CA VAL A 1004 45.99 11.94 -9.48
C VAL A 1004 46.46 11.10 -10.67
N PHE A 1005 45.55 10.36 -11.31
CA PHE A 1005 45.89 9.37 -12.36
C PHE A 1005 45.50 9.81 -13.78
N GLY A 1006 44.86 10.98 -13.92
CA GLY A 1006 44.46 11.59 -15.19
C GLY A 1006 42.96 11.51 -15.49
N GLU A 1007 42.48 12.38 -16.38
CA GLU A 1007 41.05 12.55 -16.70
C GLU A 1007 40.56 11.47 -17.68
N ASN A 1008 40.42 10.24 -17.20
CA ASN A 1008 40.00 9.11 -18.03
C ASN A 1008 39.21 8.06 -17.20
N PHE A 1009 38.54 7.15 -17.91
CA PHE A 1009 37.78 6.05 -17.30
C PHE A 1009 38.63 5.11 -16.46
N PHE A 1010 39.91 4.94 -16.80
CA PHE A 1010 40.82 4.11 -16.02
C PHE A 1010 40.97 4.66 -14.59
N SER A 1011 41.20 5.97 -14.44
CA SER A 1011 41.29 6.62 -13.13
C SER A 1011 40.01 6.48 -12.29
N ALA A 1012 38.84 6.59 -12.93
CA ALA A 1012 37.55 6.42 -12.26
C ALA A 1012 37.33 4.95 -11.82
N ARG A 1013 37.74 3.97 -12.64
CA ARG A 1013 37.71 2.54 -12.29
C ARG A 1013 38.70 2.18 -11.18
N VAL A 1014 39.87 2.84 -11.15
CA VAL A 1014 40.85 2.68 -10.06
C VAL A 1014 40.23 3.09 -8.72
N ALA A 1015 39.38 4.13 -8.68
CA ALA A 1015 38.66 4.52 -7.47
C ALA A 1015 37.76 3.37 -6.97
N SER A 1016 36.91 2.81 -7.82
CA SER A 1016 36.04 1.67 -7.47
C SER A 1016 36.83 0.43 -7.04
N ALA A 1017 37.87 0.06 -7.80
CA ALA A 1017 38.73 -1.08 -7.48
C ALA A 1017 39.41 -0.92 -6.11
N THR A 1018 39.82 0.30 -5.77
CA THR A 1018 40.41 0.62 -4.46
C THR A 1018 39.39 0.46 -3.34
N MET A 1019 38.18 1.00 -3.52
CA MET A 1019 37.11 0.90 -2.53
C MET A 1019 36.73 -0.56 -2.26
N SER A 1020 36.63 -1.37 -3.31
CA SER A 1020 36.37 -2.81 -3.17
C SER A 1020 37.48 -3.55 -2.41
N LEU A 1021 38.76 -3.21 -2.64
CA LEU A 1021 39.86 -3.81 -1.85
C LEU A 1021 39.77 -3.46 -0.36
N LEU A 1022 39.40 -2.20 -0.06
CA LEU A 1022 39.18 -1.78 1.32
C LEU A 1022 37.96 -2.50 1.91
N SER A 1023 36.89 -2.71 1.14
CA SER A 1023 35.72 -3.50 1.55
C SER A 1023 36.11 -4.92 1.95
N ILE A 1024 36.91 -5.63 1.13
CA ILE A 1024 37.38 -6.98 1.44
C ILE A 1024 38.18 -7.00 2.75
N PHE A 1025 39.09 -6.05 2.91
CA PHE A 1025 39.94 -5.97 4.10
C PHE A 1025 39.09 -5.79 5.36
N ILE A 1026 38.15 -4.84 5.35
CA ILE A 1026 37.28 -4.56 6.49
C ILE A 1026 36.29 -5.70 6.72
N PHE A 1027 35.75 -6.28 5.65
CA PHE A 1027 34.85 -7.43 5.71
C PHE A 1027 35.51 -8.62 6.40
N TYR A 1028 36.78 -8.90 6.11
CA TYR A 1028 37.54 -9.92 6.82
C TYR A 1028 37.57 -9.68 8.34
N PHE A 1029 37.85 -8.44 8.78
CA PHE A 1029 37.88 -8.12 10.21
C PHE A 1029 36.49 -8.16 10.86
N LEU A 1030 35.46 -7.72 10.15
CA LEU A 1030 34.06 -7.86 10.57
C LEU A 1030 33.70 -9.34 10.76
N ALA A 1031 33.94 -10.17 9.74
CA ALA A 1031 33.67 -11.61 9.78
C ALA A 1031 34.49 -12.31 10.88
N ARG A 1032 35.74 -11.88 11.10
CA ARG A 1032 36.60 -12.39 12.18
C ARG A 1032 36.09 -12.06 13.58
N ARG A 1033 35.34 -10.97 13.75
CA ARG A 1033 34.69 -10.67 15.05
C ARG A 1033 33.45 -11.53 15.28
N LEU A 1034 32.78 -11.92 14.22
CA LEU A 1034 31.54 -12.69 14.27
C LEU A 1034 31.76 -14.21 14.25
N THR A 1035 32.90 -14.67 13.74
CA THR A 1035 33.17 -16.08 13.44
C THR A 1035 34.65 -16.46 13.69
N SER A 1036 34.99 -17.75 13.52
CA SER A 1036 36.37 -18.22 13.65
C SER A 1036 37.27 -17.75 12.49
N LYS A 1037 38.59 -17.68 12.72
CA LYS A 1037 39.54 -17.13 11.75
C LYS A 1037 39.52 -17.81 10.37
N PRO A 1038 39.43 -19.16 10.26
CA PRO A 1038 39.34 -19.83 8.97
C PRO A 1038 38.01 -19.58 8.26
N VAL A 1039 36.90 -19.49 9.01
CA VAL A 1039 35.58 -19.16 8.46
C VAL A 1039 35.56 -17.73 7.94
N ALA A 1040 36.12 -16.78 8.69
CA ALA A 1040 36.28 -15.39 8.26
C ALA A 1040 37.16 -15.29 7.00
N MET A 1041 38.25 -16.07 6.92
CA MET A 1041 39.12 -16.13 5.74
C MET A 1041 38.38 -16.69 4.53
N LEU A 1042 37.62 -17.77 4.68
CA LEU A 1042 36.82 -18.36 3.60
C LEU A 1042 35.68 -17.43 3.16
N ALA A 1043 35.01 -16.76 4.09
CA ALA A 1043 33.98 -15.78 3.77
C ALA A 1043 34.57 -14.61 2.97
N ALA A 1044 35.71 -14.06 3.40
CA ALA A 1044 36.40 -12.99 2.68
C ALA A 1044 36.93 -13.45 1.32
N LEU A 1045 37.36 -14.72 1.19
CA LEU A 1045 37.74 -15.33 -0.07
C LEU A 1045 36.56 -15.42 -1.04
N PHE A 1046 35.42 -15.97 -0.61
CA PHE A 1046 34.22 -16.07 -1.46
C PHE A 1046 33.68 -14.71 -1.84
N TYR A 1047 33.66 -13.76 -0.90
CA TYR A 1047 33.30 -12.38 -1.17
C TYR A 1047 34.21 -11.75 -2.23
N SER A 1048 35.53 -11.95 -2.11
CA SER A 1048 36.53 -11.38 -3.03
C SER A 1048 36.35 -11.78 -4.49
N PHE A 1049 35.79 -12.98 -4.75
CA PHE A 1049 35.60 -13.56 -6.08
C PHE A 1049 34.12 -13.74 -6.45
N ALA A 1050 33.19 -13.14 -5.70
CA ALA A 1050 31.79 -13.12 -6.09
C ALA A 1050 31.64 -12.36 -7.42
N LEU A 1051 30.90 -12.93 -8.37
CA LEU A 1051 30.82 -12.39 -9.73
C LEU A 1051 30.29 -10.95 -9.78
N ALA A 1052 29.23 -10.67 -9.03
CA ALA A 1052 28.64 -9.34 -8.95
C ALA A 1052 29.66 -8.31 -8.44
N GLU A 1053 30.33 -8.63 -7.33
CA GLU A 1053 31.32 -7.76 -6.71
C GLU A 1053 32.56 -7.56 -7.60
N LEU A 1054 33.06 -8.63 -8.22
CA LEU A 1054 34.20 -8.51 -9.13
C LEU A 1054 33.85 -7.69 -10.39
N SER A 1055 32.59 -7.76 -10.84
CA SER A 1055 32.09 -6.98 -11.98
C SER A 1055 31.97 -5.51 -11.64
N THR A 1056 31.28 -5.16 -10.54
CA THR A 1056 31.06 -3.77 -10.10
C THR A 1056 32.37 -3.09 -9.70
N ALA A 1057 33.26 -3.79 -9.00
CA ALA A 1057 34.56 -3.26 -8.59
C ALA A 1057 35.46 -2.84 -9.76
N ARG A 1058 35.19 -3.36 -10.97
CA ARG A 1058 35.95 -3.07 -12.19
C ARG A 1058 35.29 -2.01 -13.07
N GLN A 1059 34.15 -1.46 -12.66
CA GLN A 1059 33.41 -0.40 -13.32
C GLN A 1059 33.37 0.86 -12.43
N ALA A 1060 33.40 2.05 -13.02
CA ALA A 1060 33.34 3.32 -12.29
C ALA A 1060 31.91 3.67 -11.79
N LEU A 1061 31.15 2.67 -11.33
CA LEU A 1061 29.82 2.81 -10.75
C LEU A 1061 29.87 3.25 -9.29
N HIS A 1062 28.74 3.71 -8.75
CA HIS A 1062 28.64 4.20 -7.38
C HIS A 1062 28.34 3.09 -6.35
N ASP A 1063 28.01 1.88 -6.81
CA ASP A 1063 27.64 0.73 -5.98
C ASP A 1063 28.78 0.28 -5.03
N THR A 1064 30.00 0.17 -5.56
CA THR A 1064 31.17 -0.29 -4.78
C THR A 1064 31.54 0.65 -3.62
N PRO A 1065 31.55 1.99 -3.79
CA PRO A 1065 31.63 2.92 -2.67
C PRO A 1065 30.52 2.74 -1.62
N ILE A 1066 29.27 2.51 -2.02
CA ILE A 1066 28.15 2.28 -1.07
C ILE A 1066 28.42 1.02 -0.24
N GLU A 1067 28.82 -0.05 -0.92
CA GLU A 1067 29.15 -1.32 -0.29
C GLU A 1067 30.25 -1.20 0.76
N PHE A 1068 31.32 -0.47 0.44
CA PHE A 1068 32.36 -0.15 1.41
C PHE A 1068 31.80 0.53 2.66
N TRP A 1069 31.00 1.58 2.49
CA TRP A 1069 30.46 2.33 3.63
C TRP A 1069 29.49 1.51 4.48
N LEU A 1070 28.72 0.61 3.86
CA LEU A 1070 27.86 -0.33 4.58
C LEU A 1070 28.68 -1.32 5.41
N ILE A 1071 29.68 -1.97 4.80
CA ILE A 1071 30.56 -2.94 5.49
C ILE A 1071 31.33 -2.25 6.62
N PHE A 1072 31.85 -1.05 6.39
CA PHE A 1072 32.53 -0.27 7.40
C PHE A 1072 31.58 0.14 8.54
N GLY A 1073 30.35 0.54 8.23
CA GLY A 1073 29.32 0.82 9.23
C GLY A 1073 29.04 -0.38 10.12
N PHE A 1074 28.84 -1.58 9.54
CA PHE A 1074 28.67 -2.81 10.31
C PHE A 1074 29.91 -3.17 11.13
N PHE A 1075 31.11 -2.99 10.58
CA PHE A 1075 32.36 -3.19 11.30
C PHE A 1075 32.44 -2.27 12.53
N CYS A 1076 32.10 -0.99 12.39
CA CYS A 1076 32.05 -0.05 13.51
C CYS A 1076 31.00 -0.44 14.55
N ILE A 1077 29.80 -0.87 14.14
CA ILE A 1077 28.73 -1.31 15.06
C ILE A 1077 29.13 -2.56 15.84
N VAL A 1078 29.76 -3.53 15.19
CA VAL A 1078 30.23 -4.76 15.85
C VAL A 1078 31.50 -4.49 16.68
N THR A 1079 32.19 -3.40 16.39
CA THR A 1079 33.42 -3.02 17.10
C THR A 1079 33.19 -2.19 18.35
N ALA A 1080 32.19 -1.31 18.32
CA ALA A 1080 31.70 -0.53 19.46
C ALA A 1080 30.93 -1.43 20.44
#